data_AF-A0A1Q6WIN1-F1
#
_entry.id   AF-A0A1Q6WIN1-F1
#
_cell.length_a   1.000
_cell.length_b   1.000
_cell.length_c   1.000
_cell.angle_alpha   90.00
_cell.angle_beta   90.00
_cell.angle_gamma   90.00
#
_symmetry.space_group_name_H-M   'P 1'
#
loop_
_entity.id
_entity.type
_entity.pdbx_description
1 polymer ?
#
loop_
_entity_poly.entity_id
_entity_poly.type
_entity_poly.pdbx_seq_one_letter_code
_entity_poly.pdbx_strand_id
1 'polypeptide(L)'
;MSRLSLSLPLGSLLLALLWTRSPCAAPQPPLPAIDLPHSYYYRELYLPQLTSGPSSLAWAPDSRALVFSMAGSLWRQRTDSTLAEQLTDGPGYDYQPDWSPDGRYIVYVSTQGQAMELWLLEPASGRTRQLTHTGAVNVEPRWSPDGGRIVYVSTAYHRHFHVFAADFRDGELGEPALLTGENQSPLPRYYYSAYDHEINPTWTRDGKSIVFVSNRGRIHGTGGFWRAAAVAGAEPVELRYEETSWGARPDFSPDGARIVYSSYLGRNWMQLWLMPASGGEPFPLTYGEWDETGPRWSPDGAQIAFISNRGGDMQLRLLRFPAGNSRALEASNRRRLRPSGALHLTVRDEQGSLTAARAVVTDASGRFYAPAHAWTHHAEFDRNEQPFEARYFHTAGDDVIEVPAGTVSIELMKGPARAPERRTVEVHAGATTEVEAILRARPWLDGSERRWVSADVHVHMNYGGHYRNTPAHLVLQAQAEDLDIVENLIVNKEQRIPDIASSGVGVDPASTAGTLVVHGQEFHTSYWGHLGILGLRGGILLPGYAGYPNTAAASLSPTNADIADLAHARGALIGYVHPFEEDPQPLTRAAHTDADELPVDVALGKVDYMEIVAFADHKATAGVWYRLLNLGFRIPAAAGTDAMANYATLRGPVGLNRVYASVANGPLRSDAWLESLRSGRTFATNGPLLNFSVGGRAIGSTVPLARGQRVPFTAGLRSIVPLEHAQVVCNGRVARELALGAHRDALEVSGTLPIAQSGWCLLRAFTAGAEYPILDNFVYATTSPVYVSVRGERPRSLEDAHYFEAWIDHLLETTASYPDWNSPAEKAGVLRELKEARAVYERLE
;
A
#
# COMPACT_ATOMS: atom_id res chain seq x y z
N MET A 1 -46.67 -63.42 15.87
CA MET A 1 -48.11 -63.09 15.96
C MET A 1 -48.24 -61.57 15.91
N SER A 2 -49.05 -61.08 14.96
CA SER A 2 -49.54 -59.69 14.74
C SER A 2 -48.51 -58.56 14.86
N ARG A 3 -47.87 -58.05 13.79
CA ARG A 3 -48.42 -57.31 12.62
C ARG A 3 -49.45 -56.25 12.97
N LEU A 4 -49.02 -54.99 12.95
CA LEU A 4 -49.84 -53.87 12.50
C LEU A 4 -48.99 -53.02 11.56
N SER A 5 -49.28 -53.24 10.28
CA SER A 5 -48.81 -52.54 9.10
C SER A 5 -49.79 -51.41 8.78
N LEU A 6 -49.28 -50.19 8.65
CA LEU A 6 -49.97 -49.11 7.95
C LEU A 6 -49.05 -48.62 6.84
N SER A 7 -49.51 -48.84 5.63
CA SER A 7 -48.89 -48.51 4.35
C SER A 7 -49.65 -47.35 3.70
N LEU A 8 -48.90 -46.39 3.16
CA LEU A 8 -49.12 -45.55 1.95
C LEU A 8 -48.63 -44.09 2.17
N PRO A 9 -48.17 -43.35 1.13
CA PRO A 9 -47.31 -43.73 0.02
C PRO A 9 -46.09 -42.79 -0.13
N LEU A 10 -45.10 -43.24 -0.93
CA LEU A 10 -44.02 -42.42 -1.46
C LEU A 10 -44.58 -41.27 -2.33
N GLY A 11 -44.08 -40.07 -2.13
CA GLY A 11 -44.27 -38.93 -3.01
C GLY A 11 -43.34 -37.76 -2.66
N SER A 12 -42.19 -37.72 -3.33
CA SER A 12 -41.32 -36.54 -3.51
C SER A 12 -40.57 -35.99 -2.28
N LEU A 13 -39.45 -36.64 -1.91
CA LEU A 13 -38.37 -35.94 -1.21
C LEU A 13 -37.49 -35.24 -2.25
N LEU A 14 -37.62 -33.92 -2.35
CA LEU A 14 -36.55 -33.07 -2.87
C LEU A 14 -35.33 -33.25 -1.96
N LEU A 15 -34.22 -33.76 -2.52
CA LEU A 15 -32.90 -33.53 -1.93
C LEU A 15 -32.61 -32.02 -2.05
N ALA A 16 -32.97 -31.26 -1.03
CA ALA A 16 -32.30 -29.99 -0.77
C ALA A 16 -30.88 -30.34 -0.28
N LEU A 17 -29.91 -30.33 -1.20
CA LEU A 17 -28.52 -30.18 -0.80
C LEU A 17 -28.40 -28.83 -0.11
N LEU A 18 -28.49 -28.85 1.22
CA LEU A 18 -28.04 -27.75 2.08
C LEU A 18 -26.54 -27.63 1.87
N TRP A 19 -26.14 -26.74 0.97
CA TRP A 19 -24.81 -26.15 0.99
C TRP A 19 -24.78 -25.27 2.23
N THR A 20 -24.38 -25.86 3.37
CA THR A 20 -23.90 -25.06 4.49
C THR A 20 -22.64 -24.37 4.00
N ARG A 21 -22.78 -23.13 3.54
CA ARG A 21 -21.64 -22.21 3.41
C ARG A 21 -21.01 -22.16 4.80
N SER A 22 -19.83 -22.76 4.94
CA SER A 22 -18.96 -22.41 6.07
C SER A 22 -18.85 -20.89 6.08
N PRO A 23 -19.01 -20.23 7.24
CA PRO A 23 -18.69 -18.81 7.34
C PRO A 23 -17.27 -18.63 6.80
N CYS A 24 -17.13 -17.72 5.83
CA CYS A 24 -15.84 -17.34 5.26
C CYS A 24 -14.91 -17.02 6.44
N ALA A 25 -13.80 -17.76 6.57
CA ALA A 25 -12.79 -17.38 7.53
C ALA A 25 -12.28 -16.00 7.11
N ALA A 26 -12.16 -15.07 8.06
CA ALA A 26 -11.57 -13.76 7.77
C ALA A 26 -10.19 -13.96 7.13
N PRO A 27 -9.79 -13.10 6.16
CA PRO A 27 -8.44 -13.08 5.61
C PRO A 27 -7.40 -13.16 6.73
N GLN A 28 -6.39 -14.02 6.59
CA GLN A 28 -5.33 -14.05 7.60
C GLN A 28 -4.43 -12.83 7.39
N PRO A 29 -4.17 -12.01 8.42
CA PRO A 29 -3.29 -10.87 8.27
C PRO A 29 -1.87 -11.32 7.90
N PRO A 30 -1.13 -10.53 7.11
CA PRO A 30 0.29 -10.78 6.89
C PRO A 30 1.00 -10.65 8.23
N LEU A 31 1.55 -11.77 8.72
CA LEU A 31 2.07 -11.96 10.09
C LEU A 31 0.95 -12.10 11.15
N PRO A 32 0.31 -13.28 11.26
CA PRO A 32 -0.75 -13.54 12.25
C PRO A 32 -0.30 -13.43 13.72
N ALA A 33 1.00 -13.29 13.95
CA ALA A 33 1.60 -13.02 15.25
C ALA A 33 1.44 -11.55 15.72
N ILE A 34 0.83 -10.67 14.91
CA ILE A 34 0.54 -9.28 15.26
C ILE A 34 -0.96 -9.07 15.27
N ASP A 35 -1.49 -8.49 16.36
CA ASP A 35 -2.90 -8.13 16.53
C ASP A 35 -3.06 -6.62 16.61
N LEU A 36 -2.82 -5.94 15.50
CA LEU A 36 -2.96 -4.49 15.41
C LEU A 36 -3.78 -4.17 14.16
N PRO A 37 -4.64 -3.14 14.19
CA PRO A 37 -5.38 -2.71 13.01
C PRO A 37 -4.40 -2.15 11.97
N HIS A 38 -4.83 -2.12 10.70
CA HIS A 38 -4.11 -1.50 9.58
C HIS A 38 -2.64 -1.98 9.44
N SER A 39 -2.46 -3.19 8.91
CA SER A 39 -1.16 -3.89 8.82
C SER A 39 -0.02 -3.07 8.21
N TYR A 40 -0.34 -2.24 7.23
CA TYR A 40 0.64 -1.44 6.50
C TYR A 40 1.42 -0.46 7.40
N TYR A 41 0.87 0.05 8.51
CA TYR A 41 1.61 1.00 9.37
C TYR A 41 2.82 0.33 10.00
N TYR A 42 2.62 -0.78 10.72
CA TYR A 42 3.73 -1.45 11.38
C TYR A 42 4.61 -2.18 10.36
N ARG A 43 4.05 -2.67 9.25
CA ARG A 43 4.85 -3.34 8.22
C ARG A 43 5.80 -2.36 7.55
N GLU A 44 5.34 -1.19 7.15
CA GLU A 44 6.15 -0.26 6.36
C GLU A 44 6.97 0.71 7.17
N LEU A 45 6.45 1.15 8.32
CA LEU A 45 7.08 2.21 9.07
C LEU A 45 7.96 1.67 10.20
N TYR A 46 7.80 0.40 10.58
CA TYR A 46 8.46 -0.17 11.76
C TYR A 46 9.27 -1.44 11.49
N LEU A 47 8.64 -2.48 10.94
CA LEU A 47 9.28 -3.77 10.72
C LEU A 47 10.41 -3.65 9.68
N PRO A 48 11.47 -4.46 9.80
CA PRO A 48 12.57 -4.40 8.85
C PRO A 48 12.14 -4.91 7.46
N GLN A 49 12.59 -4.22 6.42
CA GLN A 49 12.26 -4.51 5.03
C GLN A 49 13.49 -4.85 4.18
N LEU A 50 13.28 -5.72 3.18
CA LEU A 50 14.28 -6.00 2.16
C LEU A 50 14.49 -4.76 1.31
N THR A 51 15.74 -4.31 1.25
CA THR A 51 16.22 -3.16 0.47
C THR A 51 17.51 -3.56 -0.24
N SER A 52 17.79 -2.97 -1.41
CA SER A 52 19.08 -3.19 -2.09
C SER A 52 20.22 -2.44 -1.42
N GLY A 53 19.92 -1.28 -0.81
CA GLY A 53 20.80 -0.48 0.04
C GLY A 53 20.80 -0.90 1.53
N PRO A 54 21.61 -0.24 2.38
CA PRO A 54 21.65 -0.52 3.82
C PRO A 54 20.40 -0.04 4.57
N SER A 55 19.81 -0.83 5.48
CA SER A 55 18.58 -0.47 6.21
C SER A 55 18.69 -0.39 7.74
N SER A 56 19.73 -0.96 8.34
CA SER A 56 19.99 -0.90 9.80
C SER A 56 21.45 -1.21 10.10
N LEU A 57 21.99 -0.69 11.20
CA LEU A 57 23.43 -0.74 11.49
C LEU A 57 23.77 -0.82 12.99
N ALA A 58 24.99 -1.31 13.29
CA ALA A 58 25.63 -1.21 14.60
C ALA A 58 27.15 -1.08 14.47
N TRP A 59 27.76 -0.41 15.45
CA TRP A 59 29.20 -0.20 15.51
C TRP A 59 29.94 -1.41 16.07
N ALA A 60 31.12 -1.70 15.50
CA ALA A 60 32.09 -2.52 16.17
C ALA A 60 32.60 -1.80 17.45
N PRO A 61 32.96 -2.53 18.52
CA PRO A 61 33.44 -1.92 19.77
C PRO A 61 34.66 -1.02 19.61
N ASP A 62 35.46 -1.23 18.57
CA ASP A 62 36.65 -0.43 18.27
C ASP A 62 36.38 0.90 17.55
N SER A 63 35.12 1.22 17.25
CA SER A 63 34.69 2.41 16.49
C SER A 63 35.26 2.52 15.06
N ARG A 64 35.83 1.45 14.51
CA ARG A 64 36.48 1.46 13.18
C ARG A 64 35.67 0.76 12.11
N ALA A 65 34.75 -0.12 12.49
CA ALA A 65 33.90 -0.84 11.56
C ALA A 65 32.42 -0.78 11.96
N LEU A 66 31.57 -1.07 10.99
CA LEU A 66 30.12 -1.20 11.14
C LEU A 66 29.69 -2.58 10.65
N VAL A 67 28.67 -3.14 11.30
CA VAL A 67 27.83 -4.19 10.73
C VAL A 67 26.50 -3.56 10.30
N PHE A 68 25.98 -3.94 9.14
CA PHE A 68 24.70 -3.43 8.63
C PHE A 68 23.98 -4.45 7.77
N SER A 69 22.66 -4.29 7.66
CA SER A 69 21.79 -5.12 6.81
C SER A 69 21.71 -4.52 5.43
N MET A 70 21.94 -5.31 4.38
CA MET A 70 21.84 -4.88 2.97
C MET A 70 21.57 -6.08 2.08
N ALA A 71 20.64 -5.96 1.13
CA ALA A 71 20.29 -7.02 0.18
C ALA A 71 20.02 -8.38 0.85
N GLY A 72 19.36 -8.34 2.01
CA GLY A 72 18.92 -9.52 2.73
C GLY A 72 19.97 -10.26 3.54
N SER A 73 21.13 -9.66 3.78
CA SER A 73 22.23 -10.24 4.54
C SER A 73 22.88 -9.21 5.44
N LEU A 74 23.63 -9.67 6.44
CA LEU A 74 24.52 -8.81 7.21
C LEU A 74 25.87 -8.62 6.49
N TRP A 75 26.39 -7.41 6.55
CA TRP A 75 27.66 -7.00 5.96
C TRP A 75 28.50 -6.27 6.98
N ARG A 76 29.82 -6.44 6.91
CA ARG A 76 30.82 -5.71 7.70
C ARG A 76 31.63 -4.80 6.81
N GLN A 77 31.85 -3.56 7.24
CA GLN A 77 32.72 -2.61 6.52
C GLN A 77 33.51 -1.75 7.49
N ARG A 78 34.80 -1.55 7.21
CA ARG A 78 35.59 -0.52 7.90
C ARG A 78 35.19 0.86 7.40
N THR A 79 35.14 1.83 8.30
CA THR A 79 34.74 3.20 7.96
C THR A 79 35.66 3.88 6.95
N ASP A 80 36.91 3.43 6.82
CA ASP A 80 37.95 3.95 5.90
C ASP A 80 38.10 3.12 4.62
N SER A 81 37.22 2.15 4.37
CA SER A 81 37.28 1.23 3.24
C SER A 81 36.00 1.25 2.43
N THR A 82 36.08 0.88 1.15
CA THR A 82 34.91 0.58 0.29
C THR A 82 34.58 -0.91 0.21
N LEU A 83 35.41 -1.77 0.84
CA LEU A 83 35.20 -3.20 0.90
C LEU A 83 34.18 -3.54 1.99
N ALA A 84 33.02 -4.04 1.58
CA ALA A 84 32.02 -4.67 2.42
C ALA A 84 32.15 -6.20 2.32
N GLU A 85 32.17 -6.88 3.48
CA GLU A 85 32.30 -8.33 3.59
C GLU A 85 30.98 -8.92 4.10
N GLN A 86 30.38 -9.82 3.34
CA GLN A 86 29.14 -10.50 3.74
C GLN A 86 29.42 -11.42 4.93
N LEU A 87 28.53 -11.41 5.92
CA LEU A 87 28.62 -12.19 7.15
C LEU A 87 27.58 -13.31 7.23
N THR A 88 26.46 -13.20 6.52
CA THR A 88 25.39 -14.20 6.52
C THR A 88 24.88 -14.50 5.11
N ASP A 89 24.54 -15.77 4.85
CA ASP A 89 23.99 -16.26 3.58
C ASP A 89 22.95 -17.38 3.78
N GLY A 90 22.27 -17.38 4.92
CA GLY A 90 21.22 -18.34 5.26
C GLY A 90 19.96 -18.20 4.38
N PRO A 91 18.95 -19.07 4.58
CA PRO A 91 17.71 -19.05 3.80
C PRO A 91 16.77 -17.89 4.16
N GLY A 92 16.98 -17.23 5.30
CA GLY A 92 16.19 -16.08 5.74
C GLY A 92 16.73 -14.75 5.20
N TYR A 93 16.02 -13.68 5.54
CA TYR A 93 16.50 -12.31 5.37
C TYR A 93 16.92 -11.74 6.72
N ASP A 94 18.14 -11.20 6.79
CA ASP A 94 18.76 -10.81 8.05
C ASP A 94 18.82 -9.29 8.26
N TYR A 95 18.40 -8.83 9.43
CA TYR A 95 18.14 -7.43 9.75
C TYR A 95 18.60 -7.01 11.16
N GLN A 96 18.59 -5.70 11.41
CA GLN A 96 18.74 -5.07 12.74
C GLN A 96 19.85 -5.66 13.62
N PRO A 97 21.12 -5.67 13.15
CA PRO A 97 22.21 -6.21 13.93
C PRO A 97 22.54 -5.30 15.13
N ASP A 98 23.01 -5.90 16.23
CA ASP A 98 23.68 -5.19 17.33
C ASP A 98 24.90 -5.99 17.81
N TRP A 99 26.03 -5.30 17.98
CA TRP A 99 27.32 -5.93 18.29
C TRP A 99 27.54 -5.96 19.80
N SER A 100 27.93 -7.11 20.34
CA SER A 100 28.24 -7.23 21.76
C SER A 100 29.40 -6.29 22.15
N PRO A 101 29.40 -5.70 23.36
CA PRO A 101 30.46 -4.79 23.81
C PRO A 101 31.86 -5.42 23.79
N ASP A 102 31.95 -6.74 23.96
CA ASP A 102 33.20 -7.50 23.91
C ASP A 102 33.63 -7.90 22.48
N GLY A 103 32.80 -7.63 21.48
CA GLY A 103 33.05 -7.90 20.07
C GLY A 103 32.86 -9.37 19.64
N ARG A 104 32.54 -10.28 20.56
CA ARG A 104 32.46 -11.74 20.29
C ARG A 104 31.22 -12.15 19.51
N TYR A 105 30.13 -11.39 19.63
CA TYR A 105 28.83 -11.76 19.06
C TYR A 105 28.13 -10.59 18.37
N ILE A 106 27.29 -10.93 17.40
CA ILE A 106 26.32 -10.03 16.80
C ILE A 106 24.95 -10.69 16.97
N VAL A 107 24.03 -10.01 17.64
CA VAL A 107 22.61 -10.40 17.66
C VAL A 107 21.92 -9.73 16.48
N TYR A 108 20.99 -10.42 15.83
CA TYR A 108 20.27 -9.89 14.66
C TYR A 108 18.90 -10.55 14.54
N VAL A 109 18.05 -10.02 13.66
CA VAL A 109 16.73 -10.56 13.34
C VAL A 109 16.84 -11.34 12.04
N SER A 110 16.29 -12.56 11.97
CA SER A 110 16.15 -13.30 10.70
C SER A 110 14.67 -13.59 10.45
N THR A 111 14.19 -13.24 9.25
CA THR A 111 12.82 -13.54 8.81
C THR A 111 12.81 -14.87 8.06
N GLN A 112 12.10 -15.86 8.61
CA GLN A 112 11.88 -17.16 7.99
C GLN A 112 10.40 -17.52 8.06
N GLY A 113 9.72 -17.51 6.91
CA GLY A 113 8.27 -17.74 6.87
C GLY A 113 7.48 -16.57 7.48
N GLN A 114 6.69 -16.85 8.52
CA GLN A 114 5.80 -15.88 9.16
C GLN A 114 6.32 -15.34 10.51
N ALA A 115 7.52 -15.75 10.92
CA ALA A 115 8.13 -15.33 12.17
C ALA A 115 9.36 -14.46 11.90
N MET A 116 9.62 -13.53 12.84
CA MET A 116 10.89 -12.81 12.93
C MET A 116 11.53 -13.24 14.24
N GLU A 117 12.68 -13.89 14.17
CA GLU A 117 13.34 -14.47 15.33
C GLU A 117 14.70 -13.85 15.53
N LEU A 118 15.17 -13.81 16.78
CA LEU A 118 16.50 -13.39 17.11
C LEU A 118 17.49 -14.50 16.82
N TRP A 119 18.61 -14.14 16.21
CA TRP A 119 19.72 -15.00 15.88
C TRP A 119 21.03 -14.39 16.39
N LEU A 120 22.01 -15.25 16.59
CA LEU A 120 23.35 -14.91 17.03
C LEU A 120 24.34 -15.31 15.96
N LEU A 121 25.27 -14.43 15.63
CA LEU A 121 26.43 -14.66 14.78
C LEU A 121 27.69 -14.49 15.62
N GLU A 122 28.64 -15.43 15.48
CA GLU A 122 30.00 -15.32 16.02
C GLU A 122 30.95 -14.86 14.89
N PRO A 123 31.36 -13.58 14.82
CA PRO A 123 32.05 -13.04 13.64
C PRO A 123 33.40 -13.68 13.34
N ALA A 124 34.04 -14.27 14.35
CA ALA A 124 35.33 -14.94 14.21
C ALA A 124 35.23 -16.29 13.48
N SER A 125 34.14 -17.03 13.70
CA SER A 125 33.92 -18.37 13.13
C SER A 125 32.92 -18.38 11.97
N GLY A 126 32.08 -17.35 11.85
CA GLY A 126 30.94 -17.31 10.93
C GLY A 126 29.76 -18.16 11.39
N ARG A 127 29.82 -18.78 12.58
CA ARG A 127 28.77 -19.65 13.08
C ARG A 127 27.54 -18.84 13.49
N THR A 128 26.39 -19.27 13.00
CA THR A 128 25.08 -18.71 13.36
C THR A 128 24.25 -19.69 14.19
N ARG A 129 23.42 -19.17 15.09
CA ARG A 129 22.37 -19.95 15.76
C ARG A 129 21.14 -19.10 16.06
N GLN A 130 19.98 -19.73 16.10
CA GLN A 130 18.74 -19.10 16.54
C GLN A 130 18.73 -18.96 18.07
N LEU A 131 18.17 -17.86 18.58
CA LEU A 131 18.05 -17.57 20.02
C LEU A 131 16.61 -17.65 20.51
N THR A 132 15.64 -17.28 19.67
CA THR A 132 14.21 -17.32 20.02
C THR A 132 13.46 -18.27 19.10
N HIS A 133 12.48 -18.99 19.66
CA HIS A 133 11.68 -20.01 18.98
C HIS A 133 10.19 -19.84 19.31
N THR A 134 9.72 -18.61 19.21
CA THR A 134 8.40 -18.21 19.72
C THR A 134 7.31 -18.29 18.66
N GLY A 135 7.68 -18.25 17.38
CA GLY A 135 6.75 -18.03 16.28
C GLY A 135 6.18 -16.61 16.24
N ALA A 136 6.68 -15.71 17.10
CA ALA A 136 6.26 -14.32 17.19
C ALA A 136 7.11 -13.41 16.29
N VAL A 137 6.87 -12.10 16.39
CA VAL A 137 7.72 -11.08 15.78
C VAL A 137 8.65 -10.53 16.86
N ASN A 138 9.92 -10.94 16.83
CA ASN A 138 10.99 -10.50 17.72
C ASN A 138 11.97 -9.61 16.96
N VAL A 139 12.07 -8.35 17.36
CA VAL A 139 12.81 -7.31 16.62
C VAL A 139 13.57 -6.37 17.55
N GLU A 140 14.45 -5.55 16.97
CA GLU A 140 15.23 -4.52 17.66
C GLU A 140 16.05 -4.99 18.87
N PRO A 141 16.84 -6.08 18.75
CA PRO A 141 17.67 -6.53 19.85
C PRO A 141 18.77 -5.49 20.17
N ARG A 142 19.01 -5.23 21.45
CA ARG A 142 20.11 -4.37 21.94
C ARG A 142 20.83 -4.99 23.13
N TRP A 143 22.15 -5.03 23.05
CA TRP A 143 23.03 -5.45 24.14
C TRP A 143 23.02 -4.45 25.29
N SER A 144 22.99 -4.96 26.51
CA SER A 144 23.33 -4.15 27.67
C SER A 144 24.80 -3.71 27.61
N PRO A 145 25.17 -2.57 28.23
CA PRO A 145 26.55 -2.07 28.19
C PRO A 145 27.60 -3.04 28.74
N ASP A 146 27.21 -3.94 29.64
CA ASP A 146 28.06 -4.99 30.20
C ASP A 146 28.07 -6.30 29.38
N GLY A 147 27.24 -6.41 28.34
CA GLY A 147 27.10 -7.60 27.49
C GLY A 147 26.37 -8.78 28.15
N GLY A 148 25.84 -8.61 29.36
CA GLY A 148 25.20 -9.69 30.13
C GLY A 148 23.72 -9.90 29.83
N ARG A 149 23.06 -8.96 29.13
CA ARG A 149 21.63 -8.99 28.81
C ARG A 149 21.35 -8.49 27.41
N ILE A 150 20.22 -8.91 26.86
CA ILE A 150 19.66 -8.40 25.60
C ILE A 150 18.25 -7.89 25.89
N VAL A 151 17.94 -6.66 25.46
CA VAL A 151 16.57 -6.14 25.37
C VAL A 151 16.08 -6.23 23.93
N TYR A 152 14.80 -6.50 23.71
CA TYR A 152 14.20 -6.60 22.38
C TYR A 152 12.70 -6.35 22.44
N VAL A 153 12.09 -6.10 21.29
CA VAL A 153 10.63 -6.01 21.15
C VAL A 153 10.09 -7.36 20.72
N SER A 154 8.99 -7.81 21.31
CA SER A 154 8.33 -9.06 20.92
C SER A 154 6.82 -8.93 20.95
N THR A 155 6.16 -9.67 20.05
CA THR A 155 4.70 -9.89 20.07
C THR A 155 4.28 -11.19 20.76
N ALA A 156 5.20 -11.88 21.44
CA ALA A 156 4.89 -13.11 22.16
C ALA A 156 3.87 -12.92 23.30
N TYR A 157 3.69 -11.69 23.78
CA TYR A 157 2.65 -11.33 24.75
C TYR A 157 1.47 -10.65 24.04
N HIS A 158 0.31 -11.31 24.07
CA HIS A 158 -0.97 -10.84 23.50
C HIS A 158 -0.93 -10.41 22.02
N ARG A 159 0.13 -10.74 21.26
CA ARG A 159 0.33 -10.31 19.87
C ARG A 159 0.46 -8.79 19.69
N HIS A 160 0.77 -8.06 20.76
CA HIS A 160 1.06 -6.63 20.75
C HIS A 160 2.57 -6.38 20.96
N PHE A 161 3.09 -5.24 20.51
CA PHE A 161 4.51 -4.92 20.67
C PHE A 161 4.83 -4.56 22.12
N HIS A 162 5.61 -5.39 22.79
CA HIS A 162 6.11 -5.15 24.15
C HIS A 162 7.63 -5.33 24.23
N VAL A 163 8.24 -4.73 25.25
CA VAL A 163 9.67 -4.82 25.48
C VAL A 163 9.99 -5.96 26.44
N PHE A 164 10.92 -6.82 26.05
CA PHE A 164 11.43 -7.93 26.84
C PHE A 164 12.93 -7.75 27.10
N ALA A 165 13.42 -8.33 28.19
CA ALA A 165 14.85 -8.51 28.40
C ALA A 165 15.16 -9.92 28.90
N ALA A 166 16.30 -10.45 28.50
CA ALA A 166 16.78 -11.76 28.93
C ALA A 166 18.28 -11.71 29.24
N ASP A 167 18.69 -12.54 30.21
CA ASP A 167 20.10 -12.78 30.50
C ASP A 167 20.76 -13.49 29.32
N PHE A 168 22.03 -13.18 29.06
CA PHE A 168 22.82 -13.82 28.03
C PHE A 168 24.12 -14.37 28.62
N ARG A 169 24.36 -15.67 28.41
CA ARG A 169 25.59 -16.35 28.87
C ARG A 169 25.98 -17.44 27.89
N ASP A 170 27.27 -17.51 27.57
CA ASP A 170 27.87 -18.52 26.69
C ASP A 170 27.11 -18.72 25.37
N GLY A 171 26.56 -17.60 24.86
CA GLY A 171 25.82 -17.60 23.62
C GLY A 171 24.33 -17.93 23.73
N GLU A 172 23.86 -18.35 24.88
CA GLU A 172 22.46 -18.70 25.11
C GLU A 172 21.69 -17.54 25.71
N LEU A 173 20.41 -17.45 25.33
CA LEU A 173 19.45 -16.54 25.91
C LEU A 173 18.74 -17.27 27.05
N GLY A 174 18.72 -16.68 28.25
CA GLY A 174 17.95 -17.17 29.38
C GLY A 174 16.45 -16.89 29.21
N GLU A 175 15.68 -17.20 30.26
CA GLU A 175 14.25 -16.92 30.30
C GLU A 175 13.96 -15.42 30.14
N PRO A 176 13.11 -15.02 29.18
CA PRO A 176 12.81 -13.61 28.96
C PRO A 176 11.82 -13.07 30.00
N ALA A 177 12.11 -11.88 30.50
CA ALA A 177 11.23 -11.10 31.36
C ALA A 177 10.53 -10.00 30.56
N LEU A 178 9.20 -9.93 30.67
CA LEU A 178 8.40 -8.82 30.16
C LEU A 178 8.69 -7.55 30.98
N LEU A 179 9.16 -6.49 30.32
CA LEU A 179 9.48 -5.21 30.96
C LEU A 179 8.33 -4.21 30.90
N THR A 180 7.53 -4.22 29.83
CA THR A 180 6.39 -3.32 29.65
C THR A 180 5.08 -4.08 29.76
N GLY A 181 4.14 -3.55 30.55
CA GLY A 181 2.82 -4.16 30.73
C GLY A 181 1.83 -3.72 29.64
N GLU A 182 0.73 -4.45 29.52
CA GLU A 182 -0.37 -4.08 28.63
C GLU A 182 -1.22 -2.95 29.21
N ASN A 183 -1.56 -1.98 28.36
CA ASN A 183 -2.50 -0.92 28.70
C ASN A 183 -3.46 -0.68 27.54
N GLN A 184 -4.76 -0.75 27.81
CA GLN A 184 -5.79 -0.37 26.87
C GLN A 184 -6.10 1.12 27.06
N SER A 185 -5.93 1.91 26.00
CA SER A 185 -6.19 3.35 26.05
C SER A 185 -7.68 3.65 26.09
N PRO A 186 -8.10 4.67 26.86
CA PRO A 186 -9.46 5.18 26.81
C PRO A 186 -9.72 6.09 25.59
N LEU A 187 -8.68 6.42 24.82
CA LEU A 187 -8.79 7.31 23.65
C LEU A 187 -9.28 6.56 22.41
N PRO A 188 -10.07 7.22 21.54
CA PRO A 188 -10.58 6.60 20.31
C PRO A 188 -9.48 6.53 19.23
N ARG A 189 -8.64 5.50 19.30
CA ARG A 189 -7.55 5.25 18.35
C ARG A 189 -8.07 4.42 17.18
N TYR A 190 -8.44 5.07 16.08
CA TYR A 190 -8.94 4.39 14.88
C TYR A 190 -7.81 3.73 14.06
N TYR A 191 -6.80 4.50 13.65
CA TYR A 191 -5.67 3.97 12.86
C TYR A 191 -4.69 3.10 13.65
N TYR A 192 -4.66 3.30 14.96
CA TYR A 192 -3.69 2.70 15.86
C TYR A 192 -4.41 1.76 16.83
N SER A 193 -3.70 0.81 17.42
CA SER A 193 -4.31 -0.16 18.34
C SER A 193 -5.00 0.50 19.52
N ALA A 194 -6.07 -0.13 20.01
CA ALA A 194 -6.66 0.22 21.31
C ALA A 194 -5.67 0.00 22.46
N TYR A 195 -4.64 -0.84 22.24
CA TYR A 195 -3.56 -1.10 23.18
C TYR A 195 -2.32 -0.27 22.88
N ASP A 196 -1.59 0.10 23.93
CA ASP A 196 -0.31 0.75 23.76
C ASP A 196 0.68 -0.20 23.09
N HIS A 197 1.54 0.37 22.24
CA HIS A 197 2.72 -0.33 21.76
C HIS A 197 3.96 0.20 22.49
N GLU A 198 4.95 -0.66 22.66
CA GLU A 198 6.29 -0.28 23.14
C GLU A 198 7.36 -0.77 22.18
N ILE A 199 8.08 0.18 21.58
CA ILE A 199 9.04 -0.06 20.50
C ILE A 199 10.33 0.73 20.73
N ASN A 200 11.33 0.49 19.89
CA ASN A 200 12.63 1.16 19.84
C ASN A 200 13.39 1.20 21.18
N PRO A 201 13.54 0.07 21.91
CA PRO A 201 14.24 0.08 23.19
C PRO A 201 15.74 0.36 23.02
N THR A 202 16.33 1.05 24.00
CA THR A 202 17.77 1.23 24.14
C THR A 202 18.17 1.34 25.61
N TRP A 203 19.34 0.81 25.97
CA TRP A 203 19.85 0.84 27.34
C TRP A 203 20.39 2.22 27.71
N THR A 204 20.18 2.62 28.97
CA THR A 204 21.03 3.64 29.59
C THR A 204 22.46 3.11 29.71
N ARG A 205 23.46 4.00 29.68
CA ARG A 205 24.88 3.60 29.71
C ARG A 205 25.32 2.89 31.00
N ASP A 206 24.57 3.05 32.09
CA ASP A 206 24.79 2.31 33.34
C ASP A 206 24.13 0.91 33.36
N GLY A 207 23.38 0.55 32.32
CA GLY A 207 22.68 -0.73 32.19
C GLY A 207 21.49 -0.92 33.14
N LYS A 208 21.07 0.11 33.90
CA LYS A 208 20.01 -0.03 34.93
C LYS A 208 18.61 0.25 34.41
N SER A 209 18.49 1.02 33.34
CA SER A 209 17.22 1.45 32.76
C SER A 209 17.23 1.26 31.25
N ILE A 210 16.04 1.32 30.68
CA ILE A 210 15.83 1.43 29.23
C ILE A 210 15.08 2.72 28.92
N VAL A 211 15.30 3.24 27.72
CA VAL A 211 14.40 4.18 27.05
C VAL A 211 13.71 3.42 25.92
N PHE A 212 12.41 3.64 25.75
CA PHE A 212 11.58 3.07 24.68
C PHE A 212 10.55 4.11 24.21
N VAL A 213 9.85 3.82 23.12
CA VAL A 213 8.84 4.69 22.52
C VAL A 213 7.46 4.07 22.72
N SER A 214 6.48 4.87 23.13
CA SER A 214 5.11 4.42 23.34
C SER A 214 4.07 5.50 23.08
N ASN A 215 2.95 5.09 22.47
CA ASN A 215 1.77 5.89 22.17
C ASN A 215 0.80 6.03 23.35
N ARG A 216 1.22 5.64 24.56
CA ARG A 216 0.45 5.80 25.79
C ARG A 216 -0.11 7.22 25.95
N GLY A 217 -1.42 7.32 26.12
CA GLY A 217 -2.12 8.59 26.31
C GLY A 217 -2.14 9.50 25.07
N ARG A 218 -1.83 8.97 23.88
CA ARG A 218 -1.85 9.69 22.59
C ARG A 218 -2.83 9.01 21.64
N ILE A 219 -3.55 9.80 20.85
CA ILE A 219 -4.57 9.31 19.91
C ILE A 219 -3.97 8.87 18.56
N HIS A 220 -2.89 9.52 18.13
CA HIS A 220 -2.23 9.26 16.85
C HIS A 220 -0.74 8.97 17.03
N GLY A 221 -0.21 8.22 16.07
CA GLY A 221 1.19 7.94 15.85
C GLY A 221 1.81 6.97 16.86
N THR A 222 3.12 7.08 17.00
CA THR A 222 3.94 6.23 17.86
C THR A 222 4.21 6.76 19.25
N GLY A 223 3.95 8.05 19.50
CA GLY A 223 4.05 8.65 20.81
C GLY A 223 5.46 9.03 21.24
N GLY A 224 5.63 9.21 22.55
CA GLY A 224 6.81 9.83 23.15
C GLY A 224 7.88 8.84 23.61
N PHE A 225 8.96 9.40 24.16
CA PHE A 225 10.07 8.68 24.78
C PHE A 225 9.77 8.43 26.26
N TRP A 226 9.87 7.18 26.69
CA TRP A 226 9.61 6.73 28.05
C TRP A 226 10.83 6.05 28.63
N ARG A 227 11.08 6.24 29.93
CA ARG A 227 12.16 5.59 30.67
C ARG A 227 11.60 4.68 31.76
N ALA A 228 12.11 3.47 31.85
CA ALA A 228 11.79 2.53 32.95
C ALA A 228 13.06 1.85 33.46
N ALA A 229 13.04 1.40 34.72
CA ALA A 229 14.05 0.46 35.20
C ALA A 229 13.97 -0.84 34.40
N ALA A 230 15.11 -1.46 34.10
CA ALA A 230 15.16 -2.68 33.30
C ALA A 230 14.84 -3.93 34.13
N VAL A 231 13.68 -3.91 34.79
CA VAL A 231 13.11 -4.97 35.63
C VAL A 231 11.60 -5.02 35.40
N ALA A 232 11.01 -6.20 35.52
CA ALA A 232 9.57 -6.38 35.31
C ALA A 232 8.74 -5.54 36.30
N GLY A 233 7.65 -4.95 35.82
CA GLY A 233 6.72 -4.15 36.63
C GLY A 233 7.23 -2.77 37.02
N ALA A 234 8.34 -2.30 36.43
CA ALA A 234 8.81 -0.93 36.65
C ALA A 234 7.86 0.09 36.01
N GLU A 235 7.44 1.08 36.79
CA GLU A 235 6.62 2.18 36.27
C GLU A 235 7.45 3.08 35.34
N PRO A 236 7.03 3.27 34.08
CA PRO A 236 7.73 4.14 33.15
C PRO A 236 7.38 5.61 33.35
N VAL A 237 8.33 6.49 33.05
CA VAL A 237 8.17 7.95 33.11
C VAL A 237 8.40 8.54 31.71
N GLU A 238 7.48 9.37 31.24
CA GLU A 238 7.63 10.10 29.97
C GLU A 238 8.76 11.13 30.11
N LEU A 239 9.78 11.02 29.25
CA LEU A 239 10.86 12.00 29.14
C LEU A 239 10.44 13.18 28.26
N ARG A 240 9.74 12.87 27.15
CA ARG A 240 9.30 13.84 26.16
C ARG A 240 8.26 13.21 25.24
N TYR A 241 7.17 13.94 24.99
CA TYR A 241 6.28 13.63 23.87
C TYR A 241 6.83 14.21 22.58
N GLU A 242 6.96 13.38 21.55
CA GLU A 242 7.32 13.81 20.21
C GLU A 242 6.93 12.72 19.21
N GLU A 243 6.07 13.02 18.24
CA GLU A 243 5.68 12.04 17.23
C GLU A 243 6.80 11.83 16.20
N THR A 244 7.03 10.58 15.83
CA THR A 244 8.16 10.17 14.98
C THR A 244 7.78 9.17 13.88
N SER A 245 6.48 8.96 13.63
CA SER A 245 5.95 8.03 12.62
C SER A 245 6.67 6.67 12.61
N TRP A 246 6.88 6.04 13.78
CA TRP A 246 7.59 4.76 13.97
C TRP A 246 9.12 4.77 13.75
N GLY A 247 9.70 5.94 13.45
CA GLY A 247 11.11 6.10 13.06
C GLY A 247 12.08 6.57 14.15
N ALA A 248 11.65 6.75 15.40
CA ALA A 248 12.45 7.36 16.47
C ALA A 248 13.86 6.76 16.64
N ARG A 249 13.95 5.43 16.85
CA ARG A 249 15.20 4.65 16.97
C ARG A 249 16.29 5.35 17.84
N PRO A 250 16.02 5.65 19.13
CA PRO A 250 16.95 6.42 19.95
C PRO A 250 18.25 5.66 20.27
N ASP A 251 19.32 6.42 20.48
CA ASP A 251 20.61 5.91 20.95
C ASP A 251 21.33 6.88 21.89
N PHE A 252 21.96 6.36 22.94
CA PHE A 252 22.65 7.17 23.94
C PHE A 252 24.03 7.58 23.47
N SER A 253 24.48 8.79 23.78
CA SER A 253 25.89 9.18 23.64
C SER A 253 26.79 8.39 24.61
N PRO A 254 28.10 8.22 24.32
CA PRO A 254 29.00 7.45 25.17
C PRO A 254 29.14 7.91 26.61
N ASP A 255 29.02 9.21 26.83
CA ASP A 255 28.97 9.83 28.16
C ASP A 255 27.64 9.61 28.91
N GLY A 256 26.61 9.06 28.25
CA GLY A 256 25.27 8.85 28.79
C GLY A 256 24.45 10.12 28.99
N ALA A 257 24.95 11.28 28.56
CA ALA A 257 24.33 12.58 28.83
C ALA A 257 23.26 12.98 27.79
N ARG A 258 23.26 12.37 26.61
CA ARG A 258 22.42 12.78 25.46
C ARG A 258 21.84 11.57 24.73
N ILE A 259 20.75 11.80 24.02
CA ILE A 259 20.08 10.83 23.16
C ILE A 259 19.98 11.42 21.75
N VAL A 260 20.49 10.69 20.75
CA VAL A 260 20.25 10.97 19.33
C VAL A 260 19.08 10.13 18.84
N TYR A 261 18.23 10.68 17.98
CA TYR A 261 17.05 10.00 17.46
C TYR A 261 16.56 10.64 16.15
N SER A 262 15.69 9.96 15.41
CA SER A 262 15.05 10.48 14.19
C SER A 262 13.68 11.08 14.51
N SER A 263 13.37 12.25 13.96
CA SER A 263 12.07 12.91 14.14
C SER A 263 11.83 13.95 13.07
N TYR A 264 10.56 14.21 12.77
CA TYR A 264 10.17 15.25 11.84
C TYR A 264 9.87 16.59 12.53
N LEU A 265 9.50 16.62 13.81
CA LEU A 265 9.22 17.85 14.58
C LEU A 265 8.43 18.93 13.81
N GLY A 266 7.31 18.52 13.20
CA GLY A 266 6.45 19.39 12.39
C GLY A 266 6.95 19.69 10.96
N ARG A 267 8.00 19.01 10.50
CA ARG A 267 8.48 19.04 9.10
C ARG A 267 7.92 17.87 8.30
N ASN A 268 8.13 17.89 6.99
CA ASN A 268 7.71 16.81 6.09
C ASN A 268 8.60 15.56 6.15
N TRP A 269 9.86 15.72 6.54
CA TRP A 269 10.89 14.68 6.48
C TRP A 269 11.59 14.50 7.83
N MET A 270 11.96 13.26 8.13
CA MET A 270 12.71 12.88 9.34
C MET A 270 14.12 13.43 9.27
N GLN A 271 14.57 14.04 10.36
CA GLN A 271 15.96 14.43 10.55
C GLN A 271 16.47 13.89 11.88
N LEU A 272 17.79 13.95 12.06
CA LEU A 272 18.40 13.59 13.33
C LEU A 272 18.32 14.76 14.30
N TRP A 273 17.91 14.47 15.53
CA TRP A 273 17.82 15.42 16.63
C TRP A 273 18.59 14.91 17.84
N LEU A 274 19.02 15.83 18.69
CA LEU A 274 19.75 15.53 19.92
C LEU A 274 19.05 16.16 21.12
N MET A 275 18.74 15.36 22.13
CA MET A 275 18.15 15.83 23.40
C MET A 275 19.00 15.40 24.62
N PRO A 276 18.86 16.06 25.77
CA PRO A 276 19.43 15.57 27.03
C PRO A 276 18.85 14.21 27.43
N ALA A 277 19.67 13.35 28.05
CA ALA A 277 19.27 12.02 28.51
C ALA A 277 18.18 12.03 29.60
N SER A 278 18.02 13.15 30.31
CA SER A 278 16.98 13.38 31.30
C SER A 278 15.63 13.79 30.68
N GLY A 279 15.53 13.91 29.36
CA GLY A 279 14.47 14.68 28.70
C GLY A 279 14.78 16.19 28.68
N GLY A 280 14.05 16.93 27.87
CA GLY A 280 14.22 18.38 27.66
C GLY A 280 14.06 18.80 26.20
N GLU A 281 14.61 19.97 25.86
CA GLU A 281 14.52 20.52 24.51
C GLU A 281 15.59 19.95 23.56
N PRO A 282 15.19 19.43 22.39
CA PRO A 282 16.10 18.95 21.38
C PRO A 282 16.60 20.08 20.47
N PHE A 283 17.71 19.83 19.77
CA PHE A 283 18.14 20.64 18.64
C PHE A 283 18.49 19.76 17.43
N PRO A 284 18.35 20.29 16.20
CA PRO A 284 18.57 19.49 15.00
C PRO A 284 20.06 19.27 14.73
N LEU A 285 20.41 18.06 14.29
CA LEU A 285 21.74 17.67 13.85
C LEU A 285 21.88 17.60 12.33
N THR A 286 20.79 17.32 11.62
CA THR A 286 20.77 17.24 10.15
C THR A 286 19.64 18.09 9.56
N TYR A 287 19.78 18.42 8.28
CA TYR A 287 18.85 19.26 7.53
C TYR A 287 18.73 18.74 6.10
N GLY A 288 17.51 18.76 5.56
CA GLY A 288 17.22 18.26 4.21
C GLY A 288 15.73 18.06 3.96
N GLU A 289 15.42 17.77 2.70
CA GLU A 289 14.08 17.40 2.20
C GLU A 289 14.06 15.91 1.81
N TRP A 290 14.55 15.08 2.73
CA TRP A 290 14.71 13.63 2.65
C TRP A 290 14.82 13.11 4.09
N ASP A 291 14.67 11.82 4.31
CA ASP A 291 14.77 11.22 5.63
C ASP A 291 16.20 10.84 6.01
N GLU A 292 16.57 11.18 7.24
CA GLU A 292 17.74 10.68 7.95
C GLU A 292 17.24 9.91 9.18
N THR A 293 17.53 8.61 9.26
CA THR A 293 16.92 7.70 10.25
C THR A 293 17.91 6.71 10.86
N GLY A 294 17.50 6.06 11.96
CA GLY A 294 18.24 4.97 12.60
C GLY A 294 19.64 5.35 13.10
N PRO A 295 19.82 6.48 13.82
CA PRO A 295 21.14 6.92 14.24
C PRO A 295 21.77 5.98 15.31
N ARG A 296 23.10 5.83 15.25
CA ARG A 296 23.92 5.15 16.27
C ARG A 296 25.22 5.90 16.52
N TRP A 297 25.51 6.16 17.80
CA TRP A 297 26.80 6.69 18.23
C TRP A 297 27.91 5.65 18.07
N SER A 298 29.07 6.10 17.59
CA SER A 298 30.29 5.31 17.73
C SER A 298 30.62 5.16 19.22
N PRO A 299 31.19 4.01 19.65
CA PRO A 299 31.61 3.80 21.03
C PRO A 299 32.54 4.90 21.58
N ASP A 300 33.38 5.49 20.73
CA ASP A 300 34.29 6.60 21.08
C ASP A 300 33.62 8.00 21.09
N GLY A 301 32.38 8.13 20.60
CA GLY A 301 31.61 9.36 20.58
C GLY A 301 32.02 10.37 19.51
N ALA A 302 32.95 10.03 18.62
CA ALA A 302 33.43 10.92 17.57
C ALA A 302 32.49 10.97 16.34
N GLN A 303 31.65 9.94 16.16
CA GLN A 303 30.82 9.78 14.97
C GLN A 303 29.40 9.31 15.31
N ILE A 304 28.47 9.64 14.42
CA ILE A 304 27.11 9.10 14.38
C ILE A 304 26.93 8.47 13.00
N ALA A 305 26.57 7.19 12.97
CA ALA A 305 26.18 6.47 11.76
C ALA A 305 24.65 6.45 11.63
N PHE A 306 24.12 6.59 10.42
CA PHE A 306 22.67 6.65 10.18
C PHE A 306 22.35 6.23 8.73
N ILE A 307 21.07 5.97 8.48
CA ILE A 307 20.52 5.65 7.16
C ILE A 307 19.90 6.91 6.54
N SER A 308 20.10 7.08 5.24
CA SER A 308 19.67 8.26 4.49
C SER A 308 18.98 7.83 3.20
N ASN A 309 17.80 8.37 2.89
CA ASN A 309 17.17 8.20 1.57
C ASN A 309 17.42 9.40 0.63
N ARG A 310 18.44 10.23 0.93
CA ARG A 310 18.76 11.44 0.16
C ARG A 310 18.90 11.21 -1.35
N GLY A 311 19.46 10.07 -1.73
CA GLY A 311 19.66 9.67 -3.13
C GLY A 311 18.46 8.94 -3.75
N GLY A 312 17.31 8.86 -3.07
CA GLY A 312 16.15 8.07 -3.46
C GLY A 312 16.15 6.69 -2.79
N ASP A 313 17.25 5.94 -2.94
CA ASP A 313 17.52 4.69 -2.21
C ASP A 313 18.23 4.93 -0.86
N MET A 314 18.25 3.89 -0.02
CA MET A 314 18.84 3.85 1.30
C MET A 314 20.38 3.83 1.25
N GLN A 315 21.01 4.76 1.97
CA GLN A 315 22.45 4.92 2.06
C GLN A 315 22.92 4.96 3.50
N LEU A 316 24.05 4.30 3.78
CA LEU A 316 24.74 4.42 5.06
C LEU A 316 25.61 5.68 5.08
N ARG A 317 25.45 6.52 6.10
CA ARG A 317 26.20 7.77 6.26
C ARG A 317 26.86 7.89 7.62
N LEU A 318 27.96 8.64 7.65
CA LEU A 318 28.72 8.96 8.86
C LEU A 318 28.77 10.46 9.04
N LEU A 319 28.33 10.95 10.20
CA LEU A 319 28.45 12.33 10.65
C LEU A 319 29.55 12.40 11.70
N ARG A 320 30.56 13.25 11.50
CA ARG A 320 31.52 13.58 12.56
C ARG A 320 30.91 14.60 13.51
N PHE A 321 30.94 14.32 14.80
CA PHE A 321 30.39 15.19 15.83
C PHE A 321 31.50 15.62 16.81
N PRO A 322 31.62 16.91 17.19
CA PRO A 322 30.77 18.05 16.82
C PRO A 322 31.16 18.74 15.49
N ALA A 323 32.09 18.17 14.70
CA ALA A 323 32.61 18.82 13.48
C ALA A 323 31.55 19.10 12.40
N GLY A 324 30.44 18.35 12.38
CA GLY A 324 29.28 18.59 11.53
C GLY A 324 29.38 18.04 10.10
N ASN A 325 30.55 17.56 9.66
CA ASN A 325 30.69 17.04 8.31
C ASN A 325 30.19 15.59 8.17
N SER A 326 29.36 15.35 7.15
CA SER A 326 28.81 14.04 6.82
C SER A 326 29.34 13.51 5.48
N ARG A 327 29.51 12.18 5.38
CA ARG A 327 29.80 11.48 4.11
C ARG A 327 29.05 10.15 4.03
N ALA A 328 28.84 9.65 2.82
CA ALA A 328 28.40 8.28 2.61
C ALA A 328 29.52 7.28 2.92
N LEU A 329 29.14 6.09 3.38
CA LEU A 329 30.01 4.92 3.48
C LEU A 329 29.63 3.96 2.35
N GLU A 330 30.29 4.14 1.20
CA GLU A 330 29.97 3.39 -0.03
C GLU A 330 30.46 1.94 0.06
N ALA A 331 29.55 0.99 -0.15
CA ALA A 331 29.83 -0.45 -0.23
C ALA A 331 30.05 -0.89 -1.69
N SER A 332 30.96 -0.21 -2.39
CA SER A 332 31.19 -0.38 -3.83
C SER A 332 32.02 -1.61 -4.21
N ASN A 333 32.75 -2.19 -3.25
CA ASN A 333 33.43 -3.48 -3.41
C ASN A 333 32.84 -4.48 -2.42
N ARG A 334 32.31 -5.60 -2.91
CA ARG A 334 31.58 -6.57 -2.10
C ARG A 334 32.28 -7.93 -2.16
N ARG A 335 32.60 -8.50 -0.99
CA ARG A 335 33.07 -9.88 -0.86
C ARG A 335 31.95 -10.73 -0.27
N ARG A 336 31.42 -11.64 -1.09
CA ARG A 336 30.37 -12.59 -0.69
C ARG A 336 30.93 -13.87 -0.08
N LEU A 337 30.08 -14.57 0.65
CA LEU A 337 30.38 -15.91 1.18
C LEU A 337 30.34 -16.97 0.08
N ARG A 338 29.41 -16.83 -0.87
CA ARG A 338 29.26 -17.74 -2.00
C ARG A 338 29.97 -17.22 -3.25
N PRO A 339 30.56 -18.09 -4.09
CA PRO A 339 30.98 -17.73 -5.43
C PRO A 339 29.82 -17.05 -6.19
N SER A 340 30.10 -15.88 -6.75
CA SER A 340 29.09 -15.02 -7.38
C SER A 340 29.56 -14.55 -8.74
N GLY A 341 28.62 -14.27 -9.63
CA GLY A 341 28.85 -13.65 -10.94
C GLY A 341 27.95 -12.43 -11.11
N ALA A 342 27.93 -11.89 -12.33
CA ALA A 342 27.05 -10.80 -12.70
C ALA A 342 26.08 -11.25 -13.80
N LEU A 343 24.85 -10.76 -13.73
CA LEU A 343 23.85 -10.82 -14.78
C LEU A 343 23.74 -9.42 -15.38
N HIS A 344 24.01 -9.25 -16.67
CA HIS A 344 23.74 -8.01 -17.38
C HIS A 344 22.42 -8.17 -18.13
N LEU A 345 21.41 -7.45 -17.66
CA LEU A 345 20.04 -7.50 -18.16
C LEU A 345 19.78 -6.31 -19.07
N THR A 346 19.54 -6.58 -20.35
CA THR A 346 19.10 -5.60 -21.33
C THR A 346 17.66 -5.87 -21.73
N VAL A 347 16.76 -4.91 -21.54
CA VAL A 347 15.34 -4.99 -21.91
C VAL A 347 15.05 -4.01 -23.02
N ARG A 348 14.53 -4.52 -24.15
CA ARG A 348 14.22 -3.72 -25.34
C ARG A 348 12.74 -3.76 -25.70
N ASP A 349 12.27 -2.69 -26.31
CA ASP A 349 10.97 -2.65 -26.99
C ASP A 349 11.02 -3.36 -28.35
N GLU A 350 9.89 -3.44 -29.05
CA GLU A 350 9.84 -4.07 -30.37
C GLU A 350 10.63 -3.33 -31.46
N GLN A 351 11.03 -2.08 -31.24
CA GLN A 351 11.88 -1.29 -32.12
C GLN A 351 13.38 -1.48 -31.80
N GLY A 352 13.71 -2.21 -30.74
CA GLY A 352 15.08 -2.48 -30.29
C GLY A 352 15.67 -1.38 -29.39
N SER A 353 14.89 -0.39 -28.97
CA SER A 353 15.34 0.63 -28.01
C SER A 353 15.24 0.09 -26.58
N LEU A 354 16.09 0.59 -25.67
CA LEU A 354 15.96 0.24 -24.25
C LEU A 354 14.60 0.69 -23.72
N THR A 355 13.97 -0.14 -22.90
CA THR A 355 12.65 0.17 -22.35
C THR A 355 12.57 -0.22 -20.88
N ALA A 356 11.87 0.62 -20.11
CA ALA A 356 11.60 0.34 -18.72
C ALA A 356 10.65 -0.85 -18.56
N ALA A 357 10.84 -1.64 -17.51
CA ALA A 357 10.01 -2.79 -17.17
C ALA A 357 10.04 -3.09 -15.67
N ARG A 358 9.04 -3.83 -15.19
CA ARG A 358 9.10 -4.51 -13.90
C ARG A 358 9.89 -5.80 -14.04
N ALA A 359 10.82 -6.05 -13.13
CA ALA A 359 11.70 -7.21 -13.13
C ALA A 359 11.66 -7.98 -11.79
N VAL A 360 11.71 -9.29 -11.89
CA VAL A 360 11.90 -10.22 -10.78
C VAL A 360 13.12 -11.08 -11.10
N VAL A 361 14.11 -11.12 -10.21
CA VAL A 361 15.30 -11.96 -10.37
C VAL A 361 15.50 -12.80 -9.13
N THR A 362 15.53 -14.12 -9.29
CA THR A 362 15.67 -15.08 -8.20
C THR A 362 16.71 -16.16 -8.51
N ASP A 363 17.38 -16.67 -7.47
CA ASP A 363 18.20 -17.87 -7.60
C ASP A 363 17.37 -19.16 -7.51
N ALA A 364 18.02 -20.31 -7.67
CA ALA A 364 17.38 -21.63 -7.58
C ALA A 364 16.66 -21.92 -6.24
N SER A 365 16.96 -21.18 -5.17
CA SER A 365 16.27 -21.28 -3.87
C SER A 365 15.07 -20.34 -3.74
N GLY A 366 14.83 -19.49 -4.75
CA GLY A 366 13.81 -18.45 -4.73
C GLY A 366 14.23 -17.17 -3.99
N ARG A 367 15.50 -17.03 -3.61
CA ARG A 367 16.00 -15.80 -2.98
C ARG A 367 16.06 -14.68 -4.01
N PHE A 368 15.60 -13.49 -3.64
CA PHE A 368 15.47 -12.35 -4.55
C PHE A 368 16.78 -11.53 -4.65
N TYR A 369 17.05 -11.01 -5.85
CA TYR A 369 18.20 -10.15 -6.15
C TYR A 369 17.76 -8.96 -7.00
N ALA A 370 18.43 -7.82 -6.80
CA ALA A 370 18.20 -6.59 -7.54
C ALA A 370 19.53 -5.86 -7.77
N PRO A 371 19.59 -4.94 -8.76
CA PRO A 371 20.74 -4.07 -8.96
C PRO A 371 21.08 -3.27 -7.70
N ALA A 372 22.33 -2.81 -7.59
CA ALA A 372 22.66 -1.83 -6.56
C ALA A 372 21.82 -0.56 -6.77
N HIS A 373 21.30 0.00 -5.67
CA HIS A 373 20.43 1.18 -5.66
C HIS A 373 19.04 1.01 -6.27
N ALA A 374 18.66 -0.20 -6.68
CA ALA A 374 17.31 -0.48 -7.12
C ALA A 374 16.33 -0.46 -5.92
N TRP A 375 15.15 0.09 -6.14
CA TRP A 375 14.09 0.01 -5.15
C TRP A 375 13.47 -1.38 -5.22
N THR A 376 13.52 -2.08 -4.10
CA THR A 376 12.95 -3.41 -3.97
C THR A 376 11.58 -3.29 -3.33
N HIS A 377 10.58 -3.72 -4.08
CA HIS A 377 9.18 -3.75 -3.67
C HIS A 377 8.73 -5.19 -3.45
N HIS A 378 7.71 -5.34 -2.65
CA HIS A 378 6.96 -6.57 -2.56
C HIS A 378 5.47 -6.32 -2.35
N ALA A 379 4.64 -7.25 -2.82
CA ALA A 379 3.19 -7.12 -2.73
C ALA A 379 2.68 -7.72 -1.42
N GLU A 380 1.84 -6.98 -0.71
CA GLU A 380 0.94 -7.56 0.29
C GLU A 380 -0.06 -8.49 -0.41
N PHE A 381 -0.39 -9.61 0.24
CA PHE A 381 -1.28 -10.62 -0.33
C PHE A 381 -1.99 -11.40 0.79
N ASP A 382 -3.24 -11.76 0.56
CA ASP A 382 -3.90 -12.77 1.39
C ASP A 382 -3.34 -14.15 1.03
N ARG A 383 -2.81 -14.85 2.03
CA ARG A 383 -2.28 -16.22 1.87
C ARG A 383 -3.35 -17.25 1.50
N ASN A 384 -4.62 -16.94 1.73
CA ASN A 384 -5.75 -17.74 1.28
C ASN A 384 -5.99 -17.60 -0.24
N GLU A 385 -5.57 -16.48 -0.83
CA GLU A 385 -5.79 -16.16 -2.24
C GLU A 385 -4.52 -16.36 -3.08
N GLN A 386 -3.34 -16.09 -2.52
CA GLN A 386 -2.04 -16.31 -3.16
C GLN A 386 -1.04 -16.99 -2.20
N PRO A 387 -0.22 -17.98 -2.62
CA PRO A 387 0.68 -18.67 -1.69
C PRO A 387 2.07 -18.02 -1.52
N PHE A 388 2.38 -16.94 -2.23
CA PHE A 388 3.72 -16.35 -2.27
C PHE A 388 3.71 -14.82 -2.20
N GLU A 389 4.81 -14.27 -1.68
CA GLU A 389 5.08 -12.84 -1.68
C GLU A 389 5.82 -12.49 -2.98
N ALA A 390 5.18 -11.74 -3.87
CA ALA A 390 5.85 -11.26 -5.08
C ALA A 390 6.86 -10.17 -4.71
N ARG A 391 8.10 -10.27 -5.17
CA ARG A 391 9.13 -9.23 -5.02
C ARG A 391 9.58 -8.75 -6.38
N TYR A 392 9.79 -7.45 -6.56
CA TYR A 392 10.18 -6.88 -7.84
C TYR A 392 10.98 -5.58 -7.67
N PHE A 393 11.62 -5.15 -8.76
CA PHE A 393 12.18 -3.82 -8.92
C PHE A 393 11.82 -3.28 -10.31
N HIS A 394 11.94 -1.96 -10.53
CA HIS A 394 11.79 -1.36 -11.84
C HIS A 394 13.15 -1.15 -12.48
N THR A 395 13.31 -1.60 -13.73
CA THR A 395 14.50 -1.40 -14.56
C THR A 395 14.24 -0.32 -15.60
N ALA A 396 15.26 0.47 -15.94
CA ALA A 396 15.24 1.35 -17.12
C ALA A 396 15.59 0.61 -18.43
N GLY A 397 15.90 -0.69 -18.33
CA GLY A 397 16.22 -1.59 -19.42
C GLY A 397 17.70 -1.93 -19.57
N ASP A 398 18.56 -1.48 -18.67
CA ASP A 398 20.01 -1.75 -18.71
C ASP A 398 20.56 -1.85 -17.28
N ASP A 399 20.71 -3.07 -16.76
CA ASP A 399 21.07 -3.31 -15.37
C ASP A 399 22.15 -4.39 -15.22
N VAL A 400 23.05 -4.18 -14.25
CA VAL A 400 24.00 -5.21 -13.80
C VAL A 400 23.60 -5.68 -12.40
N ILE A 401 23.35 -6.98 -12.28
CA ILE A 401 22.82 -7.61 -11.08
C ILE A 401 23.83 -8.64 -10.58
N GLU A 402 24.31 -8.46 -9.35
CA GLU A 402 25.19 -9.42 -8.71
C GLU A 402 24.36 -10.57 -8.11
N VAL A 403 24.64 -11.80 -8.54
CA VAL A 403 23.88 -13.01 -8.19
C VAL A 403 24.84 -14.17 -7.86
N PRO A 404 24.42 -15.14 -7.04
CA PRO A 404 25.22 -16.35 -6.81
C PRO A 404 25.45 -17.10 -8.12
N ALA A 405 26.61 -17.75 -8.25
CA ALA A 405 26.84 -18.66 -9.36
C ALA A 405 25.85 -19.84 -9.30
N GLY A 406 25.28 -20.20 -10.44
CA GLY A 406 24.24 -21.21 -10.58
C GLY A 406 23.08 -20.73 -11.45
N THR A 407 21.97 -21.43 -11.33
CA THR A 407 20.75 -21.16 -12.09
C THR A 407 20.00 -19.95 -11.51
N VAL A 408 19.68 -18.99 -12.39
CA VAL A 408 18.95 -17.76 -12.07
C VAL A 408 17.71 -17.66 -12.95
N SER A 409 16.57 -17.31 -12.35
CA SER A 409 15.31 -17.03 -13.05
C SER A 409 15.07 -15.52 -13.13
N ILE A 410 14.58 -15.08 -14.28
CA ILE A 410 14.27 -13.69 -14.59
C ILE A 410 12.84 -13.64 -15.14
N GLU A 411 12.00 -12.78 -14.56
CA GLU A 411 10.67 -12.47 -15.08
C GLU A 411 10.53 -10.97 -15.32
N LEU A 412 9.96 -10.61 -16.47
CA LEU A 412 9.78 -9.24 -16.91
C LEU A 412 8.32 -8.99 -17.27
N MET A 413 7.81 -7.83 -16.85
CA MET A 413 6.45 -7.37 -17.16
C MET A 413 6.44 -5.88 -17.50
N LYS A 414 5.52 -5.49 -18.40
CA LYS A 414 5.32 -4.09 -18.81
C LYS A 414 3.83 -3.86 -19.13
N GLY A 415 3.04 -3.78 -18.05
CA GLY A 415 1.60 -3.61 -18.10
C GLY A 415 0.82 -4.79 -18.73
N PRO A 416 -0.53 -4.67 -18.81
CA PRO A 416 -1.41 -5.73 -19.31
C PRO A 416 -1.48 -5.83 -20.84
N ALA A 417 -0.90 -4.87 -21.58
CA ALA A 417 -0.87 -4.89 -23.04
C ALA A 417 0.26 -5.75 -23.62
N ARG A 418 1.11 -6.34 -22.77
CA ARG A 418 2.26 -7.17 -23.15
C ARG A 418 2.26 -8.47 -22.36
N ALA A 419 2.58 -9.57 -23.03
CA ALA A 419 2.76 -10.84 -22.34
C ALA A 419 4.03 -10.78 -21.48
N PRO A 420 4.01 -11.32 -20.25
CA PRO A 420 5.21 -11.45 -19.43
C PRO A 420 6.29 -12.28 -20.13
N GLU A 421 7.55 -11.92 -19.95
CA GLU A 421 8.70 -12.69 -20.44
C GLU A 421 9.38 -13.38 -19.27
N ARG A 422 9.67 -14.68 -19.41
CA ARG A 422 10.39 -15.48 -18.40
C ARG A 422 11.60 -16.14 -19.01
N ARG A 423 12.73 -16.08 -18.31
CA ARG A 423 13.99 -16.72 -18.69
C ARG A 423 14.64 -17.42 -17.51
N THR A 424 15.41 -18.44 -17.83
CA THR A 424 16.30 -19.12 -16.89
C THR A 424 17.68 -19.18 -17.53
N VAL A 425 18.70 -18.75 -16.80
CA VAL A 425 20.08 -18.68 -17.26
C VAL A 425 21.03 -19.26 -16.23
N GLU A 426 22.20 -19.68 -16.69
CA GLU A 426 23.28 -20.15 -15.82
C GLU A 426 24.31 -19.02 -15.65
N VAL A 427 24.64 -18.68 -14.40
CA VAL A 427 25.65 -17.68 -14.06
C VAL A 427 26.89 -18.37 -13.52
N HIS A 428 28.05 -18.03 -14.06
CA HIS A 428 29.34 -18.57 -13.62
C HIS A 428 30.06 -17.59 -12.70
N ALA A 429 30.78 -18.11 -11.71
CA ALA A 429 31.52 -17.29 -10.75
C ALA A 429 32.58 -16.41 -11.44
N GLY A 430 32.61 -15.13 -11.11
CA GLY A 430 33.52 -14.14 -11.67
C GLY A 430 33.27 -13.76 -13.14
N ALA A 431 32.21 -14.29 -13.76
CA ALA A 431 31.82 -13.96 -15.13
C ALA A 431 30.57 -13.07 -15.15
N THR A 432 30.38 -12.37 -16.28
CA THR A 432 29.13 -11.66 -16.61
C THR A 432 28.35 -12.49 -17.63
N THR A 433 27.11 -12.85 -17.28
CA THR A 433 26.15 -13.50 -18.18
C THR A 433 25.28 -12.42 -18.81
N GLU A 434 25.31 -12.32 -20.14
CA GLU A 434 24.50 -11.38 -20.92
C GLU A 434 23.09 -11.93 -21.15
N VAL A 435 22.06 -11.15 -20.83
CA VAL A 435 20.66 -11.50 -21.07
C VAL A 435 19.91 -10.36 -21.74
N GLU A 436 19.47 -10.60 -22.97
CA GLU A 436 18.62 -9.68 -23.71
C GLU A 436 17.18 -10.20 -23.79
N ALA A 437 16.24 -9.36 -23.41
CA ALA A 437 14.79 -9.58 -23.47
C ALA A 437 14.11 -8.53 -24.36
N ILE A 438 13.04 -8.93 -25.07
CA ILE A 438 12.31 -8.04 -25.98
C ILE A 438 10.84 -8.08 -25.64
N LEU A 439 10.35 -7.02 -25.00
CA LEU A 439 8.96 -6.88 -24.57
C LEU A 439 8.10 -6.32 -25.71
N ARG A 440 7.59 -7.23 -26.54
CA ARG A 440 6.80 -6.87 -27.72
C ARG A 440 5.40 -6.38 -27.34
N ALA A 441 5.06 -5.16 -27.77
CA ALA A 441 3.69 -4.66 -27.71
C ALA A 441 2.71 -5.59 -28.45
N ARG A 442 1.52 -5.78 -27.87
CA ARG A 442 0.36 -6.37 -28.55
C ARG A 442 -0.80 -5.36 -28.54
N PRO A 443 -0.71 -4.28 -29.34
CA PRO A 443 -1.74 -3.25 -29.33
C PRO A 443 -3.07 -3.86 -29.78
N TRP A 444 -4.04 -3.88 -28.86
CA TRP A 444 -5.36 -4.49 -29.11
C TRP A 444 -6.49 -3.46 -29.17
N LEU A 445 -6.28 -2.27 -28.62
CA LEU A 445 -7.33 -1.29 -28.39
C LEU A 445 -7.38 -0.14 -29.41
N ASP A 446 -6.38 0.01 -30.28
CA ASP A 446 -6.27 1.19 -31.15
C ASP A 446 -7.28 1.17 -32.30
N GLY A 447 -8.10 2.22 -32.37
CA GLY A 447 -8.96 2.53 -33.52
C GLY A 447 -8.30 3.52 -34.47
N SER A 448 -8.81 3.64 -35.70
CA SER A 448 -8.24 4.56 -36.70
C SER A 448 -8.38 6.06 -36.33
N GLU A 449 -9.36 6.42 -35.49
CA GLU A 449 -9.67 7.83 -35.15
C GLU A 449 -9.48 8.18 -33.67
N ARG A 450 -9.38 7.19 -32.79
CA ARG A 450 -9.24 7.35 -31.34
C ARG A 450 -8.25 6.33 -30.81
N ARG A 451 -7.55 6.71 -29.75
CA ARG A 451 -6.65 5.85 -28.98
C ARG A 451 -7.15 5.70 -27.55
N TRP A 452 -6.69 4.65 -26.88
CA TRP A 452 -6.91 4.49 -25.45
C TRP A 452 -5.70 5.00 -24.69
N VAL A 453 -5.97 5.76 -23.63
CA VAL A 453 -4.95 6.30 -22.74
C VAL A 453 -5.25 5.79 -21.35
N SER A 454 -4.28 5.12 -20.75
CA SER A 454 -4.34 4.54 -19.42
C SER A 454 -3.99 5.57 -18.35
N ALA A 455 -4.69 5.52 -17.22
CA ALA A 455 -4.30 6.26 -16.03
C ALA A 455 -4.52 5.42 -14.76
N ASP A 456 -3.68 5.66 -13.77
CA ASP A 456 -3.95 5.31 -12.38
C ASP A 456 -4.42 6.57 -11.69
N VAL A 457 -5.65 6.58 -11.19
CA VAL A 457 -6.26 7.78 -10.60
C VAL A 457 -5.93 7.96 -9.12
N HIS A 458 -5.23 7.00 -8.51
CA HIS A 458 -4.93 7.03 -7.08
C HIS A 458 -3.52 6.48 -6.79
N VAL A 459 -2.57 7.40 -6.74
CA VAL A 459 -1.19 7.12 -6.38
C VAL A 459 -0.72 8.15 -5.36
N HIS A 460 0.06 7.70 -4.38
CA HIS A 460 0.78 8.58 -3.45
C HIS A 460 2.27 8.46 -3.72
N MET A 461 2.87 9.53 -4.23
CA MET A 461 4.30 9.55 -4.55
C MET A 461 5.15 9.36 -3.28
N ASN A 462 4.85 10.10 -2.20
CA ASN A 462 5.48 9.92 -0.88
C ASN A 462 4.44 9.89 0.25
N TYR A 463 4.35 8.76 0.96
CA TYR A 463 3.37 8.56 2.06
C TYR A 463 4.02 8.16 3.41
N GLY A 464 5.35 8.05 3.46
CA GLY A 464 6.12 7.73 4.68
C GLY A 464 7.10 6.55 4.58
N GLY A 465 7.25 5.95 3.40
CA GLY A 465 8.08 4.76 3.18
C GLY A 465 9.58 5.02 3.23
N HIS A 466 10.37 3.95 3.15
CA HIS A 466 11.82 3.99 3.21
C HIS A 466 12.47 4.82 2.09
N TYR A 467 11.91 4.71 0.89
CA TYR A 467 12.46 5.39 -0.28
C TYR A 467 11.97 6.83 -0.36
N ARG A 468 12.72 7.68 -1.08
CA ARG A 468 12.28 9.04 -1.40
C ARG A 468 11.97 9.15 -2.88
N ASN A 469 10.70 9.33 -3.20
CA ASN A 469 10.25 9.42 -4.59
C ASN A 469 10.26 10.85 -5.10
N THR A 470 10.39 10.95 -6.42
CA THR A 470 10.39 12.20 -7.15
C THR A 470 9.52 12.03 -8.39
N PRO A 471 8.98 13.12 -8.97
CA PRO A 471 8.19 13.00 -10.19
C PRO A 471 8.92 12.29 -11.33
N ALA A 472 10.25 12.49 -11.46
CA ALA A 472 11.06 11.83 -12.47
C ALA A 472 11.17 10.31 -12.25
N HIS A 473 11.30 9.86 -10.99
CA HIS A 473 11.31 8.43 -10.68
C HIS A 473 9.90 7.82 -10.81
N LEU A 474 8.85 8.56 -10.46
CA LEU A 474 7.47 8.13 -10.69
C LEU A 474 7.14 7.96 -12.18
N VAL A 475 7.70 8.79 -13.06
CA VAL A 475 7.66 8.59 -14.52
C VAL A 475 8.32 7.26 -14.91
N LEU A 476 9.47 6.91 -14.34
CA LEU A 476 10.12 5.61 -14.59
C LEU A 476 9.22 4.44 -14.15
N GLN A 477 8.61 4.51 -12.97
CA GLN A 477 7.69 3.48 -12.47
C GLN A 477 6.48 3.33 -13.42
N ALA A 478 5.87 4.44 -13.85
CA ALA A 478 4.77 4.44 -14.81
C ALA A 478 5.18 3.84 -16.17
N GLN A 479 6.35 4.21 -16.69
CA GLN A 479 6.87 3.64 -17.93
C GLN A 479 7.12 2.13 -17.80
N ALA A 480 7.64 1.68 -16.67
CA ALA A 480 7.89 0.27 -16.39
C ALA A 480 6.58 -0.56 -16.38
N GLU A 481 5.46 0.07 -16.03
CA GLU A 481 4.13 -0.55 -15.95
C GLU A 481 3.23 -0.24 -17.17
N ASP A 482 3.77 0.41 -18.21
CA ASP A 482 3.04 0.82 -19.43
C ASP A 482 1.83 1.71 -19.11
N LEU A 483 2.05 2.73 -18.28
CA LEU A 483 1.02 3.65 -17.83
C LEU A 483 1.24 5.04 -18.44
N ASP A 484 0.20 5.60 -19.06
CA ASP A 484 0.29 6.91 -19.73
C ASP A 484 0.15 8.08 -18.75
N ILE A 485 -0.70 7.98 -17.72
CA ILE A 485 -0.93 9.06 -16.74
C ILE A 485 -0.91 8.49 -15.32
N VAL A 486 -0.16 9.15 -14.44
CA VAL A 486 -0.21 8.95 -12.98
C VAL A 486 -0.85 10.16 -12.34
N GLU A 487 -1.98 10.00 -11.68
CA GLU A 487 -2.53 11.01 -10.79
C GLU A 487 -1.94 10.82 -9.38
N ASN A 488 -0.92 11.62 -9.07
CA ASN A 488 -0.36 11.71 -7.73
C ASN A 488 -1.31 12.51 -6.83
N LEU A 489 -2.07 11.83 -5.99
CA LEU A 489 -2.96 12.42 -5.01
C LEU A 489 -2.15 12.85 -3.78
N ILE A 490 -1.96 14.17 -3.63
CA ILE A 490 -1.31 14.71 -2.44
C ILE A 490 -2.24 14.52 -1.24
N VAL A 491 -1.72 13.94 -0.18
CA VAL A 491 -2.49 13.59 1.03
C VAL A 491 -1.67 13.88 2.29
N ASN A 492 -2.37 14.06 3.41
CA ASN A 492 -1.75 14.19 4.72
C ASN A 492 -1.43 12.81 5.32
N LYS A 493 -0.22 12.67 5.86
CA LYS A 493 0.11 11.62 6.82
C LYS A 493 0.45 12.25 8.17
N GLU A 494 -0.40 12.00 9.16
CA GLU A 494 -0.26 12.53 10.54
C GLU A 494 -0.21 14.08 10.57
N GLN A 495 0.97 14.67 10.72
CA GLN A 495 1.17 16.13 10.70
C GLN A 495 2.02 16.57 9.50
N ARG A 496 2.09 15.74 8.45
CA ARG A 496 3.00 15.93 7.32
C ARG A 496 2.26 15.83 6.00
N ILE A 497 2.73 16.59 5.03
CA ILE A 497 2.30 16.46 3.63
C ILE A 497 3.59 16.45 2.81
N PRO A 498 4.26 15.27 2.66
CA PRO A 498 5.55 15.17 1.97
C PRO A 498 5.56 15.85 0.60
N ASP A 499 4.45 15.71 -0.14
CA ASP A 499 4.30 16.21 -1.50
C ASP A 499 3.66 17.62 -1.61
N ILE A 500 3.35 18.28 -0.49
CA ILE A 500 3.79 19.65 -0.24
C ILE A 500 4.02 20.57 -1.46
N ALA A 501 5.28 20.52 -1.88
CA ALA A 501 5.87 21.37 -2.90
C ALA A 501 5.29 21.16 -4.32
N SER A 502 4.63 20.03 -4.57
CA SER A 502 3.95 19.73 -5.84
C SER A 502 2.53 20.30 -5.92
N SER A 503 2.02 20.85 -4.82
CA SER A 503 0.70 21.47 -4.75
C SER A 503 0.51 22.58 -5.79
N GLY A 504 -0.51 22.45 -6.62
CA GLY A 504 -0.88 23.46 -7.62
C GLY A 504 -0.04 23.45 -8.91
N VAL A 505 0.92 22.53 -9.06
CA VAL A 505 1.72 22.38 -10.28
C VAL A 505 0.88 21.90 -11.46
N GLY A 506 -0.11 21.04 -11.23
CA GLY A 506 -0.88 20.38 -12.29
C GLY A 506 -0.06 19.27 -12.93
N VAL A 507 0.25 19.38 -14.23
CA VAL A 507 1.15 18.43 -14.93
C VAL A 507 2.59 18.74 -14.52
N ASP A 508 3.27 17.76 -13.91
CA ASP A 508 4.63 17.94 -13.42
C ASP A 508 5.64 18.13 -14.58
N PRO A 509 6.62 19.03 -14.45
CA PRO A 509 7.67 19.24 -15.46
C PRO A 509 8.52 18.00 -15.80
N ALA A 510 8.58 16.99 -14.93
CA ALA A 510 9.27 15.73 -15.19
C ALA A 510 8.54 14.84 -16.20
N SER A 511 7.28 15.14 -16.52
CA SER A 511 6.48 14.43 -17.52
C SER A 511 7.16 14.38 -18.89
N THR A 512 6.90 13.32 -19.63
CA THR A 512 7.39 13.10 -21.00
C THR A 512 6.24 13.14 -22.01
N ALA A 513 6.55 13.03 -23.30
CA ALA A 513 5.52 13.00 -24.34
C ALA A 513 4.58 11.77 -24.26
N GLY A 514 5.04 10.68 -23.64
CA GLY A 514 4.29 9.41 -23.52
C GLY A 514 3.85 9.08 -22.10
N THR A 515 4.25 9.87 -21.08
CA THR A 515 3.92 9.59 -19.69
C THR A 515 3.78 10.91 -18.92
N LEU A 516 2.62 11.15 -18.32
CA LEU A 516 2.36 12.33 -17.49
C LEU A 516 2.31 11.95 -16.01
N VAL A 517 2.94 12.75 -15.16
CA VAL A 517 2.63 12.80 -13.73
C VAL A 517 1.81 14.06 -13.49
N VAL A 518 0.66 13.91 -12.85
CA VAL A 518 -0.30 14.98 -12.58
C VAL A 518 -0.55 15.02 -11.09
N HIS A 519 -0.61 16.22 -10.50
CA HIS A 519 -0.81 16.41 -9.08
C HIS A 519 -2.27 16.72 -8.77
N GLY A 520 -2.93 15.79 -8.10
CA GLY A 520 -4.25 15.92 -7.50
C GLY A 520 -4.18 15.99 -5.98
N GLN A 521 -5.31 15.72 -5.34
CA GLN A 521 -5.40 15.63 -3.89
C GLN A 521 -6.30 14.45 -3.51
N GLU A 522 -5.96 13.74 -2.44
CA GLU A 522 -6.93 12.95 -1.71
C GLU A 522 -7.43 13.80 -0.53
N PHE A 523 -8.74 13.93 -0.39
CA PHE A 523 -9.34 14.47 0.81
C PHE A 523 -9.84 13.31 1.67
N HIS A 524 -9.34 13.26 2.90
CA HIS A 524 -9.41 12.07 3.74
C HIS A 524 -10.28 12.34 4.96
N THR A 525 -11.26 11.49 5.27
CA THR A 525 -12.03 11.61 6.53
C THR A 525 -12.22 10.25 7.17
N SER A 526 -12.25 10.19 8.51
CA SER A 526 -12.54 8.95 9.23
C SER A 526 -14.05 8.71 9.42
N TYR A 527 -14.91 9.50 8.77
CA TYR A 527 -16.37 9.46 8.97
C TYR A 527 -17.17 9.52 7.67
N TRP A 528 -16.80 10.38 6.71
CA TRP A 528 -17.54 10.54 5.45
C TRP A 528 -17.04 9.65 4.31
N GLY A 529 -15.79 9.21 4.43
CA GLY A 529 -15.05 8.51 3.39
C GLY A 529 -14.06 9.42 2.66
N HIS A 530 -13.47 8.88 1.60
CA HIS A 530 -12.32 9.48 0.91
C HIS A 530 -12.68 9.94 -0.50
N LEU A 531 -12.18 11.12 -0.87
CA LEU A 531 -12.35 11.70 -2.20
C LEU A 531 -11.02 11.80 -2.95
N GLY A 532 -11.01 11.33 -4.18
CA GLY A 532 -10.00 11.65 -5.18
C GLY A 532 -10.39 12.93 -5.93
N ILE A 533 -9.49 13.92 -5.91
CA ILE A 533 -9.69 15.23 -6.54
C ILE A 533 -8.71 15.38 -7.70
N LEU A 534 -9.21 15.22 -8.93
CA LEU A 534 -8.40 15.22 -10.14
C LEU A 534 -8.45 16.58 -10.85
N GLY A 535 -7.32 17.03 -11.38
CA GLY A 535 -7.25 18.29 -12.14
C GLY A 535 -7.44 19.55 -11.28
N LEU A 536 -7.21 19.47 -9.97
CA LEU A 536 -7.31 20.60 -9.04
C LEU A 536 -6.30 21.72 -9.40
N ARG A 537 -6.80 22.96 -9.47
CA ARG A 537 -5.97 24.14 -9.76
C ARG A 537 -5.84 25.04 -8.52
N GLY A 538 -4.70 25.72 -8.41
CA GLY A 538 -4.50 26.73 -7.35
C GLY A 538 -4.16 26.16 -5.97
N GLY A 539 -3.57 24.97 -5.91
CA GLY A 539 -3.13 24.31 -4.68
C GLY A 539 -4.20 23.47 -3.99
N ILE A 540 -3.77 22.69 -2.99
CA ILE A 540 -4.64 21.82 -2.19
C ILE A 540 -5.72 22.60 -1.42
N LEU A 541 -6.80 21.91 -1.09
CA LEU A 541 -7.84 22.33 -0.17
C LEU A 541 -7.43 22.05 1.28
N LEU A 542 -7.74 22.98 2.19
CA LEU A 542 -7.48 22.86 3.62
C LEU A 542 -8.77 23.11 4.44
N PRO A 543 -8.97 22.41 5.58
CA PRO A 543 -8.10 21.35 6.10
C PRO A 543 -8.04 20.14 5.15
N GLY A 544 -7.00 19.31 5.25
CA GLY A 544 -6.88 18.12 4.38
C GLY A 544 -7.74 16.94 4.83
N TYR A 545 -8.42 17.08 5.97
CA TYR A 545 -9.26 16.07 6.60
C TYR A 545 -10.26 16.69 7.59
N ALA A 546 -11.29 15.92 7.96
CA ALA A 546 -12.32 16.29 8.95
C ALA A 546 -12.79 15.05 9.74
N GLY A 547 -13.46 15.28 10.88
CA GLY A 547 -14.06 14.25 11.72
C GLY A 547 -13.10 13.47 12.63
N TYR A 548 -11.94 14.03 12.99
CA TYR A 548 -10.92 13.38 13.83
C TYR A 548 -11.06 13.79 15.31
N PRO A 549 -11.62 12.93 16.19
CA PRO A 549 -11.91 13.29 17.58
C PRO A 549 -10.68 13.75 18.35
N ASN A 550 -10.85 14.62 19.35
CA ASN A 550 -9.76 15.21 20.14
C ASN A 550 -8.69 15.98 19.33
N THR A 551 -9.04 16.48 18.14
CA THR A 551 -8.18 17.35 17.33
C THR A 551 -8.89 18.66 16.97
N ALA A 552 -8.18 19.62 16.37
CA ALA A 552 -8.80 20.83 15.82
C ALA A 552 -9.69 20.56 14.60
N ALA A 553 -9.64 19.35 14.04
CA ALA A 553 -10.49 18.89 12.94
C ALA A 553 -11.53 17.85 13.43
N ALA A 554 -11.94 17.92 14.70
CA ALA A 554 -12.92 16.99 15.27
C ALA A 554 -14.33 17.17 14.70
N SER A 555 -14.69 18.38 14.26
CA SER A 555 -15.97 18.60 13.60
C SER A 555 -16.09 17.76 12.33
N LEU A 556 -17.29 17.24 12.10
CA LEU A 556 -17.65 16.59 10.84
C LEU A 556 -17.86 17.61 9.69
N SER A 557 -17.59 18.89 9.91
CA SER A 557 -17.54 19.91 8.86
C SER A 557 -16.07 20.30 8.57
N PRO A 558 -15.68 20.47 7.29
CA PRO A 558 -16.49 20.33 6.08
C PRO A 558 -16.86 18.87 5.77
N THR A 559 -17.99 18.68 5.08
CA THR A 559 -18.40 17.39 4.50
C THR A 559 -17.67 17.10 3.19
N ASN A 560 -17.80 15.90 2.64
CA ASN A 560 -17.31 15.60 1.29
C ASN A 560 -18.04 16.44 0.23
N ALA A 561 -19.35 16.70 0.41
CA ALA A 561 -20.11 17.60 -0.46
C ALA A 561 -19.56 19.04 -0.46
N ASP A 562 -19.21 19.58 0.71
CA ASP A 562 -18.57 20.91 0.84
C ASP A 562 -17.25 20.95 0.05
N ILE A 563 -16.43 19.92 0.19
CA ILE A 563 -15.14 19.80 -0.53
C ILE A 563 -15.35 19.67 -2.04
N ALA A 564 -16.35 18.90 -2.46
CA ALA A 564 -16.68 18.73 -3.86
C ALA A 564 -17.08 20.06 -4.51
N ASP A 565 -17.88 20.90 -3.83
CA ASP A 565 -18.23 22.24 -4.34
C ASP A 565 -17.01 23.14 -4.50
N LEU A 566 -16.09 23.12 -3.53
CA LEU A 566 -14.84 23.88 -3.60
C LEU A 566 -13.94 23.42 -4.75
N ALA A 567 -13.89 22.11 -5.00
CA ALA A 567 -13.10 21.51 -6.07
C ALA A 567 -13.71 21.78 -7.46
N HIS A 568 -15.03 21.61 -7.61
CA HIS A 568 -15.78 21.92 -8.83
C HIS A 568 -15.67 23.40 -9.21
N ALA A 569 -15.70 24.31 -8.24
CA ALA A 569 -15.46 25.73 -8.46
C ALA A 569 -14.07 26.02 -9.07
N ARG A 570 -13.12 25.09 -8.92
CA ARG A 570 -11.77 25.15 -9.51
C ARG A 570 -11.61 24.25 -10.74
N GLY A 571 -12.70 23.66 -11.24
CA GLY A 571 -12.74 22.83 -12.45
C GLY A 571 -12.19 21.41 -12.27
N ALA A 572 -12.03 20.95 -11.01
CA ALA A 572 -11.61 19.59 -10.71
C ALA A 572 -12.74 18.59 -10.93
N LEU A 573 -12.38 17.30 -11.07
CA LEU A 573 -13.31 16.18 -10.97
C LEU A 573 -13.23 15.56 -9.59
N ILE A 574 -14.37 15.10 -9.08
CA ILE A 574 -14.49 14.43 -7.80
C ILE A 574 -14.87 12.98 -8.00
N GLY A 575 -14.17 12.07 -7.33
CA GLY A 575 -14.57 10.68 -7.27
C GLY A 575 -14.36 10.08 -5.89
N TYR A 576 -15.14 9.03 -5.62
CA TYR A 576 -14.94 8.19 -4.44
C TYR A 576 -13.87 7.15 -4.74
N VAL A 577 -12.89 7.07 -3.86
CA VAL A 577 -11.72 6.19 -3.97
C VAL A 577 -11.81 5.05 -2.95
N HIS A 578 -11.35 3.85 -3.34
CA HIS A 578 -11.37 2.60 -2.56
C HIS A 578 -12.58 2.42 -1.60
N PRO A 579 -13.84 2.57 -2.06
CA PRO A 579 -14.96 2.91 -1.18
C PRO A 579 -15.47 1.78 -0.28
N PHE A 580 -15.35 0.49 -0.68
CA PHE A 580 -16.02 -0.62 0.03
C PHE A 580 -15.20 -1.91 0.07
N GLU A 581 -14.72 -2.28 1.25
CA GLU A 581 -14.08 -3.58 1.52
C GLU A 581 -15.09 -4.74 1.60
N GLU A 582 -16.36 -4.45 1.89
CA GLU A 582 -17.46 -5.43 1.91
C GLU A 582 -18.78 -4.82 1.40
N ASP A 583 -19.75 -5.68 1.02
CA ASP A 583 -21.05 -5.25 0.49
C ASP A 583 -21.92 -4.59 1.59
N PRO A 584 -22.22 -3.28 1.53
CA PRO A 584 -22.96 -2.58 2.57
C PRO A 584 -24.41 -3.07 2.68
N GLN A 585 -24.89 -3.25 3.91
CA GLN A 585 -26.23 -3.80 4.22
C GLN A 585 -27.14 -2.82 4.99
N PRO A 586 -27.39 -1.59 4.51
CA PRO A 586 -28.10 -0.53 5.26
C PRO A 586 -29.51 -0.94 5.74
N LEU A 587 -30.16 -1.88 5.07
CA LEU A 587 -31.49 -2.38 5.44
C LEU A 587 -31.48 -3.36 6.63
N THR A 588 -30.35 -3.98 6.95
CA THR A 588 -30.28 -5.07 7.95
C THR A 588 -29.15 -4.93 8.96
N ARG A 589 -28.07 -4.22 8.60
CA ARG A 589 -26.92 -3.94 9.45
C ARG A 589 -26.43 -2.52 9.18
N ALA A 590 -26.64 -1.65 10.16
CA ALA A 590 -25.97 -0.38 10.28
C ALA A 590 -24.48 -0.64 10.59
N ALA A 591 -23.61 -0.50 9.60
CA ALA A 591 -22.16 -0.51 9.78
C ALA A 591 -21.60 0.71 9.06
N HIS A 592 -20.64 1.38 9.70
CA HIS A 592 -19.83 2.42 9.09
C HIS A 592 -19.03 1.83 7.92
N THR A 593 -18.93 2.57 6.83
CA THR A 593 -18.17 2.23 5.62
C THR A 593 -17.12 3.31 5.33
N ASP A 594 -16.12 3.00 4.51
CA ASP A 594 -15.10 3.97 4.09
C ASP A 594 -15.62 4.98 3.03
N ALA A 595 -16.93 5.00 2.77
CA ALA A 595 -17.60 5.88 1.83
C ALA A 595 -19.03 6.25 2.27
N ASP A 596 -19.23 6.49 3.58
CA ASP A 596 -20.54 6.70 4.18
C ASP A 596 -21.36 7.85 3.56
N GLU A 597 -20.71 8.91 3.08
CA GLU A 597 -21.38 10.05 2.45
C GLU A 597 -21.72 9.83 0.95
N LEU A 598 -21.26 8.75 0.31
CA LEU A 598 -21.44 8.51 -1.13
C LEU A 598 -22.90 8.71 -1.62
N PRO A 599 -23.95 8.18 -0.95
CA PRO A 599 -25.33 8.40 -1.39
C PRO A 599 -25.73 9.88 -1.37
N VAL A 600 -25.21 10.65 -0.42
CA VAL A 600 -25.51 12.08 -0.27
C VAL A 600 -24.91 12.84 -1.45
N ASP A 601 -23.62 12.64 -1.68
CA ASP A 601 -22.86 13.30 -2.75
C ASP A 601 -23.42 12.98 -4.14
N VAL A 602 -23.83 11.73 -4.37
CA VAL A 602 -24.45 11.33 -5.64
C VAL A 602 -25.81 12.00 -5.83
N ALA A 603 -26.66 12.01 -4.80
CA ALA A 603 -27.97 12.67 -4.85
C ALA A 603 -27.85 14.18 -5.13
N LEU A 604 -26.83 14.83 -4.57
CA LEU A 604 -26.55 16.25 -4.74
C LEU A 604 -25.74 16.57 -6.01
N GLY A 605 -25.36 15.57 -6.81
CA GLY A 605 -24.67 15.74 -8.08
C GLY A 605 -23.19 16.13 -7.95
N LYS A 606 -22.52 15.69 -6.88
CA LYS A 606 -21.14 16.02 -6.53
C LYS A 606 -20.11 15.05 -7.13
N VAL A 607 -20.52 13.82 -7.44
CA VAL A 607 -19.62 12.74 -7.91
C VAL A 607 -19.50 12.72 -9.45
N ASP A 608 -18.29 12.84 -9.98
CA ASP A 608 -17.96 12.77 -11.41
C ASP A 608 -17.46 11.39 -11.87
N TYR A 609 -16.88 10.58 -10.97
CA TYR A 609 -16.41 9.22 -11.24
C TYR A 609 -16.38 8.38 -9.96
N MET A 610 -16.21 7.06 -10.09
CA MET A 610 -16.04 6.16 -8.94
C MET A 610 -15.02 5.08 -9.28
N GLU A 611 -14.11 4.80 -8.36
CA GLU A 611 -13.17 3.70 -8.50
C GLU A 611 -13.90 2.38 -8.32
N ILE A 612 -14.17 1.68 -9.43
CA ILE A 612 -14.81 0.36 -9.39
C ILE A 612 -13.78 -0.76 -9.26
N VAL A 613 -12.55 -0.47 -9.70
CA VAL A 613 -11.39 -1.35 -9.51
C VAL A 613 -10.39 -0.59 -8.65
N ALA A 614 -10.24 -0.98 -7.39
CA ALA A 614 -9.57 -0.17 -6.37
C ALA A 614 -8.74 -1.01 -5.39
N PHE A 615 -8.17 -0.38 -4.37
CA PHE A 615 -7.64 -1.11 -3.21
C PHE A 615 -8.74 -1.92 -2.50
N ALA A 616 -9.99 -1.49 -2.54
CA ALA A 616 -11.11 -2.17 -1.89
C ALA A 616 -11.69 -3.35 -2.71
N ASP A 617 -12.77 -3.99 -2.23
CA ASP A 617 -13.41 -5.09 -2.95
C ASP A 617 -14.16 -4.61 -4.20
N HIS A 618 -13.68 -5.04 -5.37
CA HIS A 618 -14.21 -4.64 -6.68
C HIS A 618 -15.69 -5.04 -6.88
N LYS A 619 -16.15 -6.15 -6.28
CA LYS A 619 -17.51 -6.69 -6.49
C LYS A 619 -18.53 -6.02 -5.60
N ALA A 620 -18.21 -5.78 -4.33
CA ALA A 620 -18.99 -4.97 -3.40
C ALA A 620 -19.19 -3.57 -3.97
N THR A 621 -18.10 -2.95 -4.39
CA THR A 621 -18.10 -1.62 -5.01
C THR A 621 -18.96 -1.57 -6.28
N ALA A 622 -18.80 -2.54 -7.19
CA ALA A 622 -19.66 -2.65 -8.36
C ALA A 622 -21.14 -2.87 -8.00
N GLY A 623 -21.44 -3.60 -6.92
CA GLY A 623 -22.78 -3.83 -6.41
C GLY A 623 -23.51 -2.53 -6.05
N VAL A 624 -22.88 -1.69 -5.22
CA VAL A 624 -23.42 -0.36 -4.86
C VAL A 624 -23.56 0.54 -6.10
N TRP A 625 -22.53 0.55 -6.95
CA TRP A 625 -22.55 1.32 -8.20
C TRP A 625 -23.75 0.94 -9.10
N TYR A 626 -24.07 -0.34 -9.22
CA TYR A 626 -25.23 -0.80 -10.01
C TYR A 626 -26.56 -0.28 -9.47
N ARG A 627 -26.72 -0.20 -8.15
CA ARG A 627 -27.93 0.38 -7.52
C ARG A 627 -28.07 1.86 -7.86
N LEU A 628 -26.98 2.63 -7.82
CA LEU A 628 -26.97 4.03 -8.25
C LEU A 628 -27.35 4.16 -9.74
N LEU A 629 -26.78 3.32 -10.62
CA LEU A 629 -27.11 3.32 -12.04
C LEU A 629 -28.58 2.95 -12.31
N ASN A 630 -29.17 2.06 -11.51
CA ASN A 630 -30.59 1.67 -11.62
C ASN A 630 -31.56 2.84 -11.32
N LEU A 631 -31.09 3.84 -10.58
CA LEU A 631 -31.81 5.09 -10.29
C LEU A 631 -31.56 6.19 -11.33
N GLY A 632 -30.73 5.90 -12.34
CA GLY A 632 -30.45 6.81 -13.45
C GLY A 632 -29.30 7.78 -13.19
N PHE A 633 -28.58 7.66 -12.07
CA PHE A 633 -27.32 8.36 -11.86
C PHE A 633 -26.29 7.86 -12.89
N ARG A 634 -25.49 8.78 -13.43
CA ARG A 634 -24.51 8.48 -14.47
C ARG A 634 -23.11 8.70 -13.93
N ILE A 635 -22.54 7.65 -13.37
CA ILE A 635 -21.22 7.67 -12.75
C ILE A 635 -20.29 6.78 -13.57
N PRO A 636 -19.29 7.36 -14.28
CA PRO A 636 -18.22 6.63 -14.96
C PRO A 636 -17.44 5.69 -14.03
N ALA A 637 -17.04 4.54 -14.57
CA ALA A 637 -16.08 3.66 -13.92
C ALA A 637 -14.65 4.18 -14.09
N ALA A 638 -13.93 4.26 -12.98
CA ALA A 638 -12.50 4.52 -12.90
C ALA A 638 -11.79 3.39 -12.13
N ALA A 639 -10.47 3.51 -12.01
CA ALA A 639 -9.65 2.60 -11.21
C ALA A 639 -8.44 3.33 -10.65
N GLY A 640 -8.11 3.03 -9.40
CA GLY A 640 -6.97 3.56 -8.67
C GLY A 640 -6.28 2.48 -7.88
N THR A 641 -4.95 2.49 -7.84
CA THR A 641 -4.20 1.44 -7.11
C THR A 641 -4.17 1.71 -5.61
N ASP A 642 -4.29 2.97 -5.19
CA ASP A 642 -3.84 3.45 -3.88
C ASP A 642 -2.37 3.07 -3.63
N ALA A 643 -1.54 3.34 -4.65
CA ALA A 643 -0.14 2.95 -4.63
C ALA A 643 0.69 3.94 -3.82
N MET A 644 1.22 3.51 -2.67
CA MET A 644 2.27 4.25 -1.96
C MET A 644 3.61 3.98 -2.64
N ALA A 645 3.93 4.77 -3.67
CA ALA A 645 5.01 4.48 -4.62
C ALA A 645 6.42 4.47 -4.00
N ASN A 646 6.58 5.00 -2.79
CA ASN A 646 7.83 5.01 -2.03
C ASN A 646 7.92 3.94 -0.92
N TYR A 647 6.92 3.06 -0.83
CA TYR A 647 6.90 1.95 0.13
C TYR A 647 7.70 0.76 -0.41
N ALA A 648 8.27 -0.02 0.51
CA ALA A 648 8.84 -1.32 0.16
C ALA A 648 7.74 -2.38 0.05
N THR A 649 6.63 -2.19 0.76
CA THR A 649 5.47 -3.07 0.75
C THR A 649 4.16 -2.32 0.77
N LEU A 650 3.42 -2.41 -0.33
CA LEU A 650 1.98 -2.19 -0.33
C LEU A 650 1.40 -2.80 -1.60
N ARG A 651 0.07 -2.79 -1.75
CA ARG A 651 -0.61 -3.37 -2.91
C ARG A 651 -0.03 -2.87 -4.23
N GLY A 652 0.56 -3.81 -4.97
CA GLY A 652 0.91 -3.67 -6.38
C GLY A 652 1.90 -2.56 -6.74
N PRO A 653 2.33 -2.51 -8.01
CA PRO A 653 3.00 -1.35 -8.56
C PRO A 653 2.00 -0.25 -8.94
N VAL A 654 2.51 0.96 -9.15
CA VAL A 654 1.77 2.05 -9.81
C VAL A 654 1.13 1.56 -11.12
N GLY A 655 -0.17 1.79 -11.28
CA GLY A 655 -0.93 1.32 -12.44
C GLY A 655 -1.34 -0.14 -12.39
N LEU A 656 -1.25 -0.84 -11.25
CA LEU A 656 -1.88 -2.16 -11.11
C LEU A 656 -3.36 -2.07 -11.47
N ASN A 657 -4.08 -1.20 -10.78
CA ASN A 657 -5.44 -0.81 -11.09
C ASN A 657 -5.38 0.42 -11.99
N ARG A 658 -6.00 0.34 -13.17
CA ARG A 658 -5.95 1.42 -14.15
C ARG A 658 -7.24 1.57 -14.94
N VAL A 659 -7.52 2.80 -15.32
CA VAL A 659 -8.63 3.17 -16.18
C VAL A 659 -8.11 3.55 -17.55
N TYR A 660 -8.68 2.97 -18.59
CA TYR A 660 -8.43 3.39 -19.96
C TYR A 660 -9.54 4.32 -20.41
N ALA A 661 -9.18 5.49 -20.92
CA ALA A 661 -10.11 6.44 -21.51
C ALA A 661 -9.87 6.55 -23.02
N SER A 662 -10.94 6.47 -23.80
CA SER A 662 -10.87 6.66 -25.25
C SER A 662 -10.77 8.15 -25.56
N VAL A 663 -9.63 8.62 -26.07
CA VAL A 663 -9.39 10.02 -26.44
C VAL A 663 -9.18 10.16 -27.95
N ALA A 664 -9.34 11.37 -28.48
CA ALA A 664 -9.00 11.64 -29.88
C ALA A 664 -7.49 11.44 -30.10
N ASN A 665 -7.11 11.03 -31.32
CA ASN A 665 -5.69 10.92 -31.68
C ASN A 665 -5.00 12.28 -31.59
N GLY A 666 -3.79 12.30 -31.02
CA GLY A 666 -3.02 13.52 -30.80
C GLY A 666 -2.03 13.39 -29.64
N PRO A 667 -1.38 14.49 -29.24
CA PRO A 667 -0.49 14.51 -28.08
C PRO A 667 -1.20 14.06 -26.79
N LEU A 668 -0.44 13.47 -25.86
CA LEU A 668 -0.96 13.10 -24.55
C LEU A 668 -1.29 14.36 -23.73
N ARG A 669 -2.50 14.39 -23.17
CA ARG A 669 -3.11 15.57 -22.56
C ARG A 669 -4.06 15.17 -21.43
N SER A 670 -3.74 15.56 -20.20
CA SER A 670 -4.57 15.25 -19.01
C SER A 670 -5.98 15.86 -19.12
N ASP A 671 -6.14 17.07 -19.65
CA ASP A 671 -7.44 17.73 -19.82
C ASP A 671 -8.38 16.98 -20.78
N ALA A 672 -7.87 16.52 -21.92
CA ALA A 672 -8.64 15.69 -22.85
C ALA A 672 -8.99 14.31 -22.27
N TRP A 673 -8.11 13.78 -21.42
CA TRP A 673 -8.32 12.52 -20.71
C TRP A 673 -9.42 12.66 -19.64
N LEU A 674 -9.38 13.71 -18.81
CA LEU A 674 -10.39 14.02 -17.79
C LEU A 674 -11.79 14.24 -18.41
N GLU A 675 -11.87 14.92 -19.56
CA GLU A 675 -13.13 15.05 -20.30
C GLU A 675 -13.68 13.68 -20.73
N SER A 676 -12.80 12.78 -21.16
CA SER A 676 -13.19 11.43 -21.54
C SER A 676 -13.65 10.60 -20.34
N LEU A 677 -12.98 10.71 -19.19
CA LEU A 677 -13.39 10.12 -17.93
C LEU A 677 -14.81 10.57 -17.55
N ARG A 678 -15.03 11.88 -17.45
CA ARG A 678 -16.34 12.48 -17.12
C ARG A 678 -17.45 12.02 -18.05
N SER A 679 -17.14 11.77 -19.33
CA SER A 679 -18.12 11.32 -20.32
C SER A 679 -18.44 9.81 -20.28
N GLY A 680 -17.79 9.03 -19.39
CA GLY A 680 -17.99 7.58 -19.31
C GLY A 680 -17.43 6.80 -20.49
N ARG A 681 -16.51 7.37 -21.27
CA ARG A 681 -15.81 6.66 -22.36
C ARG A 681 -14.61 5.89 -21.81
N THR A 682 -14.84 5.10 -20.76
CA THR A 682 -13.79 4.46 -19.97
C THR A 682 -14.08 3.01 -19.66
N PHE A 683 -13.03 2.22 -19.43
CA PHE A 683 -13.14 0.96 -18.70
C PHE A 683 -12.06 0.88 -17.63
N ALA A 684 -12.41 0.25 -16.51
CA ALA A 684 -11.57 0.06 -15.33
C ALA A 684 -11.06 -1.39 -15.30
N THR A 685 -9.80 -1.62 -14.95
CA THR A 685 -9.18 -2.95 -15.01
C THR A 685 -7.94 -3.07 -14.13
N ASN A 686 -7.67 -4.28 -13.64
CA ASN A 686 -6.36 -4.67 -13.11
C ASN A 686 -5.61 -5.67 -14.01
N GLY A 687 -6.13 -5.94 -15.20
CA GLY A 687 -5.53 -6.88 -16.16
C GLY A 687 -6.29 -6.94 -17.49
N PRO A 688 -7.56 -7.43 -17.52
CA PRO A 688 -8.29 -7.61 -18.76
C PRO A 688 -8.57 -6.28 -19.48
N LEU A 689 -8.20 -6.21 -20.75
CA LEU A 689 -8.57 -5.12 -21.63
C LEU A 689 -9.97 -5.40 -22.18
N LEU A 690 -10.83 -4.39 -22.24
CA LEU A 690 -12.24 -4.55 -22.64
C LEU A 690 -12.62 -3.65 -23.83
N ASN A 691 -13.54 -4.15 -24.66
CA ASN A 691 -14.25 -3.37 -25.67
C ASN A 691 -15.74 -3.75 -25.68
N PHE A 692 -16.64 -2.77 -25.69
CA PHE A 692 -18.08 -3.02 -25.62
C PHE A 692 -18.88 -1.98 -26.39
N SER A 693 -19.93 -2.42 -27.08
CA SER A 693 -20.91 -1.55 -27.73
C SER A 693 -22.31 -2.14 -27.67
N VAL A 694 -23.32 -1.27 -27.62
CA VAL A 694 -24.74 -1.65 -27.71
C VAL A 694 -25.42 -0.74 -28.73
N GLY A 695 -26.21 -1.32 -29.63
CA GLY A 695 -26.90 -0.58 -30.70
C GLY A 695 -25.94 0.13 -31.67
N GLY A 696 -24.70 -0.39 -31.81
CA GLY A 696 -23.64 0.25 -32.58
C GLY A 696 -23.05 1.50 -31.92
N ARG A 697 -23.37 1.78 -30.65
CA ARG A 697 -22.81 2.90 -29.90
C ARG A 697 -21.85 2.43 -28.81
N ALA A 698 -20.77 3.18 -28.65
CA ALA A 698 -19.73 2.91 -27.66
C ALA A 698 -20.17 3.20 -26.22
N ILE A 699 -19.39 2.73 -25.26
CA ILE A 699 -19.52 3.05 -23.83
C ILE A 699 -19.60 4.56 -23.55
N GLY A 700 -20.34 4.94 -22.51
CA GLY A 700 -20.66 6.33 -22.15
C GLY A 700 -21.80 6.96 -22.97
N SER A 701 -22.19 6.35 -24.10
CA SER A 701 -23.25 6.87 -24.95
C SER A 701 -24.66 6.44 -24.49
N THR A 702 -25.69 7.07 -25.08
CA THR A 702 -27.10 6.65 -24.92
C THR A 702 -27.67 6.13 -26.24
N VAL A 703 -28.33 4.97 -26.19
CA VAL A 703 -29.08 4.36 -27.29
C VAL A 703 -30.56 4.71 -27.14
N PRO A 704 -31.14 5.56 -28.00
CA PRO A 704 -32.57 5.86 -27.95
C PRO A 704 -33.40 4.78 -28.64
N LEU A 705 -34.45 4.31 -27.98
CA LEU A 705 -35.36 3.26 -28.46
C LEU A 705 -36.82 3.73 -28.37
N ALA A 706 -37.60 3.54 -29.44
CA ALA A 706 -39.03 3.89 -29.45
C ALA A 706 -39.90 2.91 -28.62
N ARG A 707 -39.44 1.68 -28.44
CA ARG A 707 -40.07 0.62 -27.64
C ARG A 707 -39.03 -0.41 -27.22
N GLY A 708 -39.38 -1.26 -26.26
CA GLY A 708 -38.57 -2.43 -25.93
C GLY A 708 -38.36 -3.33 -27.16
N GLN A 709 -37.13 -3.75 -27.40
CA GLN A 709 -36.73 -4.57 -28.54
C GLN A 709 -35.41 -5.31 -28.30
N ARG A 710 -35.03 -6.18 -29.23
CA ARG A 710 -33.68 -6.77 -29.23
C ARG A 710 -32.69 -5.79 -29.86
N VAL A 711 -31.61 -5.49 -29.16
CA VAL A 711 -30.58 -4.53 -29.58
C VAL A 711 -29.28 -5.29 -29.83
N PRO A 712 -28.57 -5.07 -30.95
CA PRO A 712 -27.29 -5.71 -31.19
C PRO A 712 -26.24 -5.24 -30.18
N PHE A 713 -25.32 -6.11 -29.82
CA PHE A 713 -24.15 -5.77 -29.02
C PHE A 713 -22.89 -6.39 -29.60
N THR A 714 -21.74 -5.78 -29.31
CA THR A 714 -20.41 -6.36 -29.54
C THR A 714 -19.64 -6.34 -28.22
N ALA A 715 -18.94 -7.42 -27.91
CA ALA A 715 -18.07 -7.52 -26.76
C ALA A 715 -16.74 -8.16 -27.16
N GLY A 716 -15.65 -7.55 -26.74
CA GLY A 716 -14.30 -8.08 -26.90
C GLY A 716 -13.55 -7.97 -25.58
N LEU A 717 -12.66 -8.93 -25.32
CA LEU A 717 -11.67 -8.83 -24.24
C LEU A 717 -10.36 -9.52 -24.61
N ARG A 718 -9.27 -9.09 -23.96
CA ARG A 718 -7.97 -9.78 -23.90
C ARG A 718 -7.41 -9.70 -22.50
N SER A 719 -6.68 -10.73 -22.08
CA SER A 719 -6.04 -10.81 -20.77
C SER A 719 -4.69 -11.51 -20.87
N ILE A 720 -3.77 -11.18 -19.98
CA ILE A 720 -2.48 -11.87 -19.83
C ILE A 720 -2.57 -13.09 -18.90
N VAL A 721 -3.72 -13.28 -18.26
CA VAL A 721 -4.06 -14.40 -17.37
C VAL A 721 -5.42 -14.99 -17.77
N PRO A 722 -5.67 -16.29 -17.54
CA PRO A 722 -6.96 -16.91 -17.84
C PRO A 722 -8.09 -16.34 -16.96
N LEU A 723 -9.28 -16.15 -17.55
CA LEU A 723 -10.45 -15.58 -16.88
C LEU A 723 -11.51 -16.63 -16.61
N GLU A 724 -12.30 -16.50 -15.55
CA GLU A 724 -13.42 -17.42 -15.26
C GLU A 724 -14.73 -16.95 -15.86
N HIS A 725 -14.98 -15.65 -15.79
CA HIS A 725 -16.23 -15.05 -16.19
C HIS A 725 -16.03 -13.91 -17.17
N ALA A 726 -16.93 -13.84 -18.15
CA ALA A 726 -17.12 -12.69 -19.02
C ALA A 726 -18.61 -12.49 -19.20
N GLN A 727 -19.13 -11.34 -18.75
CA GLN A 727 -20.57 -11.14 -18.58
C GLN A 727 -21.01 -9.80 -19.17
N VAL A 728 -22.10 -9.83 -19.92
CA VAL A 728 -22.89 -8.63 -20.19
C VAL A 728 -23.92 -8.48 -19.08
N VAL A 729 -23.81 -7.39 -18.32
CA VAL A 729 -24.74 -7.04 -17.24
C VAL A 729 -25.63 -5.91 -17.72
N CYS A 730 -26.94 -6.02 -17.51
CA CYS A 730 -27.88 -4.93 -17.75
C CYS A 730 -28.78 -4.75 -16.52
N ASN A 731 -28.90 -3.51 -16.02
CA ASN A 731 -29.70 -3.16 -14.84
C ASN A 731 -29.44 -4.10 -13.64
N GLY A 732 -28.15 -4.31 -13.33
CA GLY A 732 -27.70 -5.15 -12.22
C GLY A 732 -27.82 -6.67 -12.42
N ARG A 733 -28.35 -7.14 -13.57
CA ARG A 733 -28.55 -8.58 -13.83
C ARG A 733 -27.68 -9.06 -14.98
N VAL A 734 -27.14 -10.28 -14.87
CA VAL A 734 -26.40 -10.94 -15.96
C VAL A 734 -27.37 -11.23 -17.11
N ALA A 735 -27.29 -10.43 -18.17
CA ALA A 735 -28.09 -10.60 -19.38
C ALA A 735 -27.53 -11.73 -20.27
N ARG A 736 -26.20 -11.88 -20.29
CA ARG A 736 -25.47 -12.94 -21.00
C ARG A 736 -24.19 -13.30 -20.25
N GLU A 737 -23.98 -14.60 -20.04
CA GLU A 737 -22.64 -15.18 -19.83
C GLU A 737 -22.02 -15.42 -21.22
N LEU A 738 -20.79 -14.98 -21.43
CA LEU A 738 -20.08 -15.10 -22.70
C LEU A 738 -19.10 -16.26 -22.61
N ALA A 739 -19.13 -17.15 -23.59
CA ALA A 739 -18.19 -18.26 -23.66
C ALA A 739 -16.77 -17.73 -23.98
N LEU A 740 -15.83 -18.00 -23.08
CA LEU A 740 -14.42 -17.72 -23.28
C LEU A 740 -13.79 -18.75 -24.22
N GLY A 741 -12.75 -18.34 -24.97
CA GLY A 741 -11.98 -19.26 -25.82
C GLY A 741 -11.26 -20.35 -25.01
N ALA A 742 -10.60 -21.29 -25.70
CA ALA A 742 -9.93 -22.43 -25.07
C ALA A 742 -8.90 -22.03 -24.00
N HIS A 743 -8.16 -20.93 -24.22
CA HIS A 743 -7.16 -20.41 -23.28
C HIS A 743 -7.73 -19.44 -22.24
N ARG A 744 -9.02 -19.10 -22.34
CA ARG A 744 -9.74 -18.21 -21.42
C ARG A 744 -9.15 -16.79 -21.27
N ASP A 745 -8.33 -16.38 -22.22
CA ASP A 745 -7.58 -15.12 -22.24
C ASP A 745 -8.09 -14.14 -23.32
N ALA A 746 -9.02 -14.58 -24.17
CA ALA A 746 -9.52 -13.81 -25.30
C ALA A 746 -10.97 -14.15 -25.65
N LEU A 747 -11.68 -13.14 -26.16
CA LEU A 747 -13.04 -13.26 -26.68
C LEU A 747 -13.29 -12.12 -27.69
N GLU A 748 -14.03 -12.44 -28.76
CA GLU A 748 -14.69 -11.49 -29.65
C GLU A 748 -16.07 -12.06 -29.98
N VAL A 749 -17.14 -11.39 -29.60
CA VAL A 749 -18.50 -11.88 -29.83
C VAL A 749 -19.44 -10.73 -30.21
N SER A 750 -20.39 -11.05 -31.08
CA SER A 750 -21.52 -10.19 -31.39
C SER A 750 -22.81 -10.96 -31.11
N GLY A 751 -23.84 -10.25 -30.66
CA GLY A 751 -25.12 -10.87 -30.35
C GLY A 751 -26.24 -9.85 -30.23
N THR A 752 -27.33 -10.24 -29.58
CA THR A 752 -28.44 -9.33 -29.26
C THR A 752 -28.88 -9.44 -27.81
N LEU A 753 -29.21 -8.31 -27.20
CA LEU A 753 -29.73 -8.17 -25.84
C LEU A 753 -31.22 -7.84 -25.89
N PRO A 754 -32.08 -8.49 -25.09
CA PRO A 754 -33.46 -8.06 -24.92
C PRO A 754 -33.48 -6.82 -24.00
N ILE A 755 -33.87 -5.66 -24.55
CA ILE A 755 -34.05 -4.43 -23.76
C ILE A 755 -35.53 -4.09 -23.69
N ALA A 756 -36.12 -4.21 -22.50
CA ALA A 756 -37.53 -3.95 -22.27
C ALA A 756 -37.81 -2.52 -21.76
N GLN A 757 -36.88 -1.97 -20.98
CA GLN A 757 -37.02 -0.70 -20.26
C GLN A 757 -35.74 0.14 -20.36
N SER A 758 -35.84 1.43 -20.04
CA SER A 758 -34.67 2.30 -19.89
C SER A 758 -33.72 1.78 -18.82
N GLY A 759 -32.43 2.02 -19.00
CA GLY A 759 -31.42 1.43 -18.15
C GLY A 759 -30.02 1.58 -18.70
N TRP A 760 -29.19 0.59 -18.39
CA TRP A 760 -27.79 0.55 -18.75
C TRP A 760 -27.35 -0.90 -18.99
N CYS A 761 -26.31 -1.07 -19.81
CA CYS A 761 -25.62 -2.33 -20.00
C CYS A 761 -24.10 -2.10 -20.00
N LEU A 762 -23.34 -3.05 -19.49
CA LEU A 762 -21.87 -3.03 -19.49
C LEU A 762 -21.29 -4.44 -19.69
N LEU A 763 -20.00 -4.48 -19.96
CA LEU A 763 -19.20 -5.70 -19.99
C LEU A 763 -18.33 -5.76 -18.73
N ARG A 764 -18.29 -6.92 -18.06
CA ARG A 764 -17.32 -7.21 -17.00
C ARG A 764 -16.65 -8.56 -17.21
N ALA A 765 -15.45 -8.71 -16.67
CA ALA A 765 -14.72 -9.98 -16.66
C ALA A 765 -13.93 -10.15 -15.36
N PHE A 766 -13.85 -11.36 -14.82
CA PHE A 766 -13.20 -11.61 -13.53
C PHE A 766 -12.82 -13.07 -13.27
N THR A 767 -12.05 -13.27 -12.20
CA THR A 767 -11.73 -14.57 -11.59
C THR A 767 -12.28 -14.65 -10.16
N ALA A 768 -12.39 -15.86 -9.60
CA ALA A 768 -12.79 -16.07 -8.22
C ALA A 768 -11.69 -15.67 -7.22
N GLY A 769 -10.42 -15.81 -7.60
CA GLY A 769 -9.27 -15.45 -6.77
C GLY A 769 -8.12 -14.92 -7.62
N ALA A 770 -6.95 -14.82 -7.01
CA ALA A 770 -5.79 -14.21 -7.62
C ALA A 770 -5.19 -15.01 -8.78
N GLU A 771 -4.61 -14.29 -9.74
CA GLU A 771 -3.90 -14.87 -10.88
C GLU A 771 -2.60 -14.10 -11.13
N TYR A 772 -1.48 -14.76 -10.89
CA TYR A 772 -0.15 -14.19 -11.14
C TYR A 772 0.10 -14.03 -12.66
N PRO A 773 0.65 -12.89 -13.15
CA PRO A 773 1.36 -11.85 -12.40
C PRO A 773 0.56 -10.59 -12.04
N ILE A 774 -0.77 -10.68 -11.97
CA ILE A 774 -1.60 -9.60 -11.42
C ILE A 774 -1.49 -9.65 -9.89
N LEU A 775 -0.91 -8.61 -9.29
CA LEU A 775 -0.59 -8.57 -7.86
C LEU A 775 -1.77 -8.04 -7.05
N ASP A 776 -2.93 -8.65 -7.24
CA ASP A 776 -4.19 -8.30 -6.58
C ASP A 776 -4.94 -9.55 -6.10
N ASN A 777 -5.91 -9.35 -5.22
CA ASN A 777 -6.72 -10.40 -4.59
C ASN A 777 -7.50 -11.24 -5.62
N PHE A 778 -7.98 -10.60 -6.69
CA PHE A 778 -8.55 -11.27 -7.84
C PHE A 778 -8.52 -10.37 -9.08
N VAL A 779 -8.63 -10.99 -10.26
CA VAL A 779 -8.68 -10.25 -11.52
C VAL A 779 -10.08 -9.69 -11.72
N TYR A 780 -10.20 -8.40 -12.05
CA TYR A 780 -11.47 -7.76 -12.35
C TYR A 780 -11.31 -6.65 -13.39
N ALA A 781 -12.28 -6.56 -14.29
CA ALA A 781 -12.43 -5.46 -15.22
C ALA A 781 -13.90 -5.18 -15.49
N THR A 782 -14.24 -3.91 -15.72
CA THR A 782 -15.59 -3.49 -16.11
C THR A 782 -15.55 -2.25 -16.99
N THR A 783 -16.45 -2.17 -17.98
CA THR A 783 -16.64 -0.96 -18.76
C THR A 783 -17.57 0.02 -18.05
N SER A 784 -17.39 1.32 -18.27
CA SER A 784 -18.48 2.28 -18.09
C SER A 784 -19.71 1.86 -18.93
N PRO A 785 -20.94 2.20 -18.52
CA PRO A 785 -22.11 1.65 -19.17
C PRO A 785 -22.39 2.27 -20.55
N VAL A 786 -23.03 1.49 -21.42
CA VAL A 786 -23.86 2.04 -22.50
C VAL A 786 -25.27 2.20 -21.96
N TYR A 787 -25.78 3.43 -21.98
CA TYR A 787 -27.14 3.72 -21.51
C TYR A 787 -28.17 3.43 -22.59
N VAL A 788 -29.37 3.01 -22.19
CA VAL A 788 -30.49 2.80 -23.10
C VAL A 788 -31.69 3.58 -22.61
N SER A 789 -32.32 4.35 -23.50
CA SER A 789 -33.52 5.12 -23.19
C SER A 789 -34.67 4.61 -24.04
N VAL A 790 -35.62 3.91 -23.41
CA VAL A 790 -36.86 3.45 -24.02
C VAL A 790 -37.91 4.53 -23.82
N ARG A 791 -38.47 5.08 -24.91
CA ARG A 791 -39.51 6.13 -24.91
C ARG A 791 -39.13 7.41 -24.15
N GLY A 792 -37.84 7.68 -23.95
CA GLY A 792 -37.39 8.83 -23.16
C GLY A 792 -37.60 8.65 -21.65
N GLU A 793 -38.03 7.48 -21.19
CA GLU A 793 -38.21 7.19 -19.77
C GLU A 793 -36.86 7.12 -19.05
N ARG A 794 -36.83 7.46 -17.76
CA ARG A 794 -35.65 7.29 -16.90
C ARG A 794 -35.69 5.92 -16.22
N PRO A 795 -34.54 5.29 -15.94
CA PRO A 795 -34.46 4.13 -15.05
C PRO A 795 -35.09 4.48 -13.70
N ARG A 796 -35.81 3.51 -13.10
CA ARG A 796 -36.38 3.60 -11.76
C ARG A 796 -36.29 2.24 -11.09
N SER A 797 -36.05 2.25 -9.79
CA SER A 797 -35.98 1.05 -8.95
C SER A 797 -36.37 1.42 -7.53
N LEU A 798 -37.60 1.05 -7.14
CA LEU A 798 -38.11 1.32 -5.79
C LEU A 798 -37.23 0.65 -4.72
N GLU A 799 -36.75 -0.57 -5.00
CA GLU A 799 -35.85 -1.31 -4.11
C GLU A 799 -34.53 -0.55 -3.87
N ASP A 800 -33.93 -0.02 -4.94
CA ASP A 800 -32.66 0.69 -4.82
C ASP A 800 -32.84 2.09 -4.21
N ALA A 801 -33.98 2.75 -4.43
CA ALA A 801 -34.29 4.03 -3.78
C ALA A 801 -34.38 3.84 -2.26
N HIS A 802 -35.16 2.86 -1.80
CA HIS A 802 -35.26 2.53 -0.38
C HIS A 802 -33.93 2.09 0.24
N TYR A 803 -33.07 1.41 -0.52
CA TYR A 803 -31.73 1.03 -0.05
C TYR A 803 -30.90 2.26 0.36
N PHE A 804 -30.89 3.32 -0.47
CA PHE A 804 -30.13 4.55 -0.17
C PHE A 804 -30.84 5.45 0.84
N GLU A 805 -32.16 5.43 0.92
CA GLU A 805 -32.89 6.11 1.99
C GLU A 805 -32.53 5.53 3.36
N ALA A 806 -32.56 4.20 3.50
CA ALA A 806 -32.19 3.52 4.74
C ALA A 806 -30.74 3.83 5.15
N TRP A 807 -29.85 3.94 4.15
CA TRP A 807 -28.47 4.38 4.38
C TRP A 807 -28.42 5.79 4.96
N ILE A 808 -29.05 6.76 4.29
CA ILE A 808 -29.02 8.16 4.72
C ILE A 808 -29.74 8.33 6.07
N ASP A 809 -30.79 7.56 6.35
CA ASP A 809 -31.46 7.54 7.65
C ASP A 809 -30.51 7.12 8.77
N HIS A 810 -29.67 6.11 8.54
CA HIS A 810 -28.65 5.72 9.50
C HIS A 810 -27.56 6.79 9.66
N LEU A 811 -27.12 7.40 8.55
CA LEU A 811 -26.13 8.48 8.58
C LEU A 811 -26.67 9.71 9.34
N LEU A 812 -27.95 10.05 9.17
CA LEU A 812 -28.63 11.11 9.93
C LEU A 812 -28.64 10.83 11.42
N GLU A 813 -28.91 9.60 11.84
CA GLU A 813 -28.92 9.19 13.25
C GLU A 813 -27.53 9.31 13.89
N THR A 814 -26.51 8.77 13.23
CA THR A 814 -25.12 8.80 13.73
C THR A 814 -24.55 10.23 13.72
N THR A 815 -24.81 11.01 12.67
CA THR A 815 -24.39 12.43 12.59
C THR A 815 -25.07 13.27 13.66
N ALA A 816 -26.37 13.04 13.91
CA ALA A 816 -27.11 13.77 14.93
C ALA A 816 -26.61 13.47 16.36
N SER A 817 -26.09 12.26 16.60
CA SER A 817 -25.52 11.85 17.88
C SER A 817 -24.03 12.19 18.04
N TYR A 818 -23.35 12.62 16.97
CA TYR A 818 -21.93 12.98 17.03
C TYR A 818 -21.68 14.14 18.01
N PRO A 819 -20.68 14.01 18.92
CA PRO A 819 -20.49 14.94 20.03
C PRO A 819 -19.65 16.18 19.67
N ASP A 820 -18.68 16.06 18.75
CA ASP A 820 -17.58 17.02 18.63
C ASP A 820 -17.80 18.05 17.50
N TRP A 821 -18.74 18.98 17.66
CA TRP A 821 -18.99 20.06 16.69
C TRP A 821 -18.36 21.39 17.11
N ASN A 822 -17.82 22.18 16.17
CA ASN A 822 -17.31 23.51 16.55
C ASN A 822 -18.45 24.50 16.83
N SER A 823 -19.59 24.34 16.14
CA SER A 823 -20.78 25.14 16.42
C SER A 823 -22.10 24.40 16.16
N PRO A 824 -23.20 24.82 16.81
CA PRO A 824 -24.54 24.32 16.48
C PRO A 824 -24.95 24.60 15.02
N ALA A 825 -24.40 25.64 14.40
CA ALA A 825 -24.71 26.03 13.03
C ALA A 825 -24.11 25.05 12.01
N GLU A 826 -22.86 24.60 12.22
CA GLU A 826 -22.23 23.53 11.43
C GLU A 826 -23.07 22.26 11.48
N LYS A 827 -23.39 21.80 12.70
CA LYS A 827 -24.25 20.61 12.90
C LYS A 827 -25.58 20.72 12.17
N ALA A 828 -26.25 21.87 12.30
CA ALA A 828 -27.50 22.10 11.61
C ALA A 828 -27.34 22.18 10.09
N GLY A 829 -26.19 22.64 9.58
CA GLY A 829 -25.83 22.66 8.17
C GLY A 829 -25.73 21.26 7.59
N VAL A 830 -24.86 20.43 8.17
CA VAL A 830 -24.66 19.04 7.75
C VAL A 830 -25.99 18.26 7.80
N LEU A 831 -26.74 18.36 8.90
CA LEU A 831 -28.04 17.67 9.00
C LEU A 831 -29.09 18.16 7.99
N ARG A 832 -28.99 19.38 7.46
CA ARG A 832 -29.86 19.85 6.37
C ARG A 832 -29.44 19.24 5.04
N GLU A 833 -28.14 19.24 4.74
CA GLU A 833 -27.57 18.64 3.54
C GLU A 833 -27.96 17.17 3.40
N LEU A 834 -27.79 16.38 4.47
CA LEU A 834 -28.22 14.97 4.51
C LEU A 834 -29.72 14.79 4.20
N LYS A 835 -30.59 15.68 4.73
CA LYS A 835 -32.04 15.63 4.48
C LYS A 835 -32.39 16.02 3.04
N GLU A 836 -31.68 16.99 2.47
CA GLU A 836 -31.86 17.40 1.08
C GLU A 836 -31.53 16.26 0.13
N ALA A 837 -30.43 15.54 0.38
CA ALA A 837 -30.06 14.34 -0.36
C ALA A 837 -31.09 13.22 -0.22
N ARG A 838 -31.53 12.93 1.02
CA ARG A 838 -32.59 11.92 1.27
C ARG A 838 -33.84 12.18 0.44
N ALA A 839 -34.28 13.44 0.36
CA ALA A 839 -35.46 13.82 -0.41
C ALA A 839 -35.29 13.62 -1.92
N VAL A 840 -34.07 13.50 -2.45
CA VAL A 840 -33.84 13.13 -3.85
C VAL A 840 -34.26 11.68 -4.09
N TYR A 841 -33.88 10.76 -3.20
CA TYR A 841 -34.24 9.35 -3.31
C TYR A 841 -35.74 9.11 -3.16
N GLU A 842 -36.41 9.84 -2.25
CA GLU A 842 -37.89 9.78 -2.11
C GLU A 842 -38.62 10.15 -3.39
N ARG A 843 -38.05 11.04 -4.22
CA ARG A 843 -38.63 11.45 -5.51
C ARG A 843 -38.35 10.44 -6.64
N LEU A 844 -37.47 9.47 -6.40
CA LEU A 844 -37.09 8.44 -7.35
C LEU A 844 -37.86 7.13 -7.15
N GLU A 845 -38.59 6.98 -6.03
CA GLU A 845 -39.71 6.06 -5.87
C GLU A 845 -40.78 6.25 -6.96
#